data_AF-A0A936JUH0-F1
#
_entry.id   AF-A0A936JUH0-F1
#
_cell.length_a   1.000
_cell.length_b   1.000
_cell.length_c   1.000
_cell.angle_alpha   90.00
_cell.angle_beta   90.00
_cell.angle_gamma   90.00
#
_symmetry.space_group_name_H-M   'P 1'
#
loop_
_entity.id
_entity.type
_entity.pdbx_description
1 polymer ?
#
loop_
_entity_poly.entity_id
_entity_poly.type
_entity_poly.pdbx_seq_one_letter_code
_entity_poly.pdbx_strand_id
1 'polypeptide(L)'
;MKPFSTLIRLVWLLALPFSAPAQTAFNASLQTTANGDLVLHWPGTDNKLYQIESSPDLSTWTARPGVITGTDGEFSTVVRTAGTTDPARQFWRVTAADAAAVVAIGGDRQVSLTWKIIPGTSFYRVKRGPHGGPYALIGTNTHPYFNDTGLTNGTPYSYVVSAVAGATEGADSAEVSATPTALGTELCLVASRTTGVAPLSVFFDVTPSPQFADGSYIDATCLWNFDADNLDPAAPYRTGNGFVAAHVFDQPGTYRITVNAYDRNGARSALETTVTVLPFTGTTYYVAANGLDSNPGTIDAPWQHFSYAVGRIKTPNTRVLFRNGDTFHTTFVLNTAKGPIILGGYSAPAAPSSAKPVIYSDAVDTDWWTLVVGSDWRVMDLAFTSGGATSGRSGTPRYPGALFINTNDRHSLLYRLTEYNVSNCGMNVGGRYNTEALNEYRDCGASGFCAGGNGVAVIGNWTHDSNNNKPEHGLRIQGGTRHYVAHNIFDDRYANFDEVTIRGDTDKIVLYRNTISGLLGIWPQNRNSANEHAHHITADSNLFLGKSGYSYNRMSAISLHAREITIRNNLFSDYSYQITVEDDTVIGPSSDIRIYNNTAVGVSHDSDFRFVLANSVCARLDIRNNLLRDTTGLNAGHFFLSTYGGTGALDGFSDYNRFFSPGWTEAQKPLFPLGTLPVWRAATGMDLHSAIIDPLLLSLDAASADFGKLSPSSPLKDAGTRTPVAVDHFGNLRDAAPDIGAFEIAP
;
A
#
# COMPACT_ATOMS: atom_id res chain seq x y z
N MET A 1 35.61 -21.71 66.95
CA MET A 1 36.46 -20.68 66.33
C MET A 1 35.66 -19.98 65.25
N LYS A 2 35.75 -18.63 65.20
CA LYS A 2 35.24 -17.68 64.19
C LYS A 2 35.39 -18.16 62.71
N PRO A 3 34.82 -17.49 61.67
CA PRO A 3 33.84 -16.37 61.64
C PRO A 3 32.74 -16.37 60.51
N PHE A 4 31.70 -15.55 60.73
CA PHE A 4 30.98 -14.62 59.82
C PHE A 4 30.51 -14.98 58.38
N SER A 5 29.18 -15.05 58.25
CA SER A 5 28.28 -14.48 57.21
C SER A 5 28.84 -13.90 55.91
N THR A 6 28.29 -14.33 54.76
CA THR A 6 27.59 -13.42 53.83
C THR A 6 26.61 -14.22 52.93
N LEU A 7 25.30 -13.98 53.11
CA LEU A 7 24.31 -14.20 52.06
C LEU A 7 24.70 -13.32 50.86
N ILE A 8 24.83 -13.86 49.65
CA ILE A 8 24.75 -13.06 48.43
C ILE A 8 23.54 -13.57 47.65
N ARG A 9 22.53 -12.70 47.57
CA ARG A 9 21.22 -12.93 46.99
C ARG A 9 21.33 -13.04 45.46
N LEU A 10 20.84 -14.16 44.93
CA LEU A 10 20.32 -14.26 43.57
C LEU A 10 19.18 -13.25 43.38
N VAL A 11 19.13 -12.56 42.25
CA VAL A 11 17.87 -12.05 41.69
C VAL A 11 17.77 -12.50 40.23
N TRP A 12 16.85 -13.42 40.02
CA TRP A 12 16.17 -13.63 38.74
C TRP A 12 15.31 -12.41 38.46
N LEU A 13 15.48 -11.77 37.29
CA LEU A 13 14.50 -10.77 36.84
C LEU A 13 13.38 -11.50 36.09
N LEU A 14 12.39 -11.98 36.84
CA LEU A 14 11.02 -12.17 36.34
C LEU A 14 10.28 -10.89 36.70
N ALA A 15 10.18 -9.95 35.76
CA ALA A 15 9.07 -9.01 35.76
C ALA A 15 7.90 -9.75 35.10
N LEU A 16 6.72 -9.80 35.75
CA LEU A 16 5.38 -9.66 35.16
C LEU A 16 4.31 -9.88 36.27
N PRO A 17 3.15 -9.23 36.14
CA PRO A 17 1.94 -10.01 35.92
C PRO A 17 1.38 -9.74 34.51
N PHE A 18 1.29 -10.82 33.72
CA PHE A 18 0.61 -11.04 32.41
C PHE A 18 0.89 -10.02 31.28
N SER A 19 1.35 -10.38 30.08
CA SER A 19 1.52 -11.65 29.34
C SER A 19 2.85 -11.61 28.56
N ALA A 20 3.50 -12.77 28.39
CA ALA A 20 4.83 -12.91 27.79
C ALA A 20 4.98 -12.23 26.41
N PRO A 21 6.13 -11.59 26.16
CA PRO A 21 6.95 -12.04 25.02
C PRO A 21 8.46 -12.07 25.32
N ALA A 22 9.16 -12.92 24.56
CA ALA A 22 10.62 -13.05 24.44
C ALA A 22 11.43 -13.34 25.72
N GLN A 23 11.52 -14.62 26.10
CA GLN A 23 12.71 -15.11 26.79
C GLN A 23 13.93 -14.91 25.89
N THR A 24 14.77 -13.92 26.16
CA THR A 24 16.22 -14.14 26.00
C THR A 24 16.69 -14.76 27.32
N ALA A 25 16.59 -16.09 27.42
CA ALA A 25 17.09 -16.84 28.56
C ALA A 25 18.63 -16.89 28.54
N PHE A 26 19.28 -15.80 28.95
CA PHE A 26 20.69 -15.87 29.36
C PHE A 26 20.76 -16.36 30.80
N ASN A 27 20.78 -17.68 31.00
CA ASN A 27 20.97 -18.30 32.31
C ASN A 27 22.45 -18.23 32.71
N ALA A 28 22.89 -17.10 33.26
CA ALA A 28 24.23 -17.01 33.83
C ALA A 28 24.27 -17.59 35.26
N SER A 29 25.31 -18.35 35.58
CA SER A 29 25.54 -18.90 36.92
C SER A 29 26.91 -18.52 37.44
N LEU A 30 27.00 -18.28 38.75
CA LEU A 30 28.24 -17.94 39.42
C LEU A 30 28.71 -19.13 40.26
N GLN A 31 29.94 -19.57 40.04
CA GLN A 31 30.51 -20.75 40.70
C GLN A 31 31.86 -20.41 41.32
N THR A 32 32.23 -21.14 42.36
CA THR A 32 33.55 -21.05 42.98
C THR A 32 34.37 -22.28 42.57
N THR A 33 35.55 -22.09 41.99
CA THR A 33 36.44 -23.21 41.62
C THR A 33 37.08 -23.84 42.86
N ALA A 34 37.66 -25.03 42.69
CA ALA A 34 38.41 -25.70 43.76
C ALA A 34 39.59 -24.87 44.30
N ASN A 35 40.11 -23.94 43.48
CA ASN A 35 41.20 -23.03 43.86
C ASN A 35 40.71 -21.76 44.56
N GLY A 36 39.39 -21.56 44.67
CA GLY A 36 38.77 -20.42 45.34
C GLY A 36 38.47 -19.22 44.42
N ASP A 37 38.62 -19.35 43.10
CA ASP A 37 38.25 -18.33 42.14
C ASP A 37 36.73 -18.28 41.95
N LEU A 38 36.19 -17.09 41.72
CA LEU A 38 34.80 -16.88 41.36
C LEU A 38 34.69 -16.78 39.84
N VAL A 39 33.92 -17.70 39.24
CA VAL A 39 33.77 -17.84 37.79
C VAL A 39 32.31 -17.66 37.41
N LEU A 40 32.08 -16.85 36.38
CA LEU A 40 30.75 -16.64 35.80
C LEU A 40 30.63 -17.51 34.54
N HIS A 41 29.57 -18.32 34.48
CA HIS A 41 29.25 -19.23 33.39
C HIS A 41 27.94 -18.81 32.72
N TRP A 42 27.82 -18.93 31.40
CA TRP A 42 26.57 -18.64 30.70
C TRP A 42 26.47 -19.43 29.37
N PRO A 43 25.25 -19.78 28.93
CA PRO A 43 25.02 -20.27 27.57
C PRO A 43 25.20 -19.11 26.58
N GLY A 44 25.92 -19.33 25.49
CA GLY A 44 26.20 -18.32 24.47
C GLY A 44 26.32 -18.92 23.08
N THR A 45 26.58 -18.06 22.09
CA THR A 45 26.80 -18.47 20.70
C THR A 45 28.23 -18.14 20.30
N ASP A 46 28.88 -19.06 19.57
CA ASP A 46 30.22 -18.84 19.03
C ASP A 46 30.27 -17.57 18.16
N ASN A 47 31.39 -16.85 18.20
CA ASN A 47 31.64 -15.57 17.50
C ASN A 47 30.80 -14.36 17.96
N LYS A 48 30.24 -14.40 19.17
CA LYS A 48 29.56 -13.27 19.81
C LYS A 48 30.46 -12.59 20.85
N LEU A 49 30.32 -11.27 21.00
CA LEU A 49 31.00 -10.51 22.04
C LEU A 49 30.09 -10.35 23.25
N TYR A 50 30.64 -10.57 24.44
CA TYR A 50 29.93 -10.43 25.70
C TYR A 50 30.65 -9.41 26.58
N GLN A 51 29.90 -8.44 27.09
CA GLN A 51 30.39 -7.49 28.08
C GLN A 51 30.00 -7.97 29.47
N ILE A 52 30.95 -7.91 30.40
CA ILE A 52 30.76 -8.34 31.77
C ILE A 52 30.83 -7.11 32.66
N GLU A 53 29.77 -6.91 33.42
CA GLU A 53 29.62 -5.77 34.29
C GLU A 53 29.37 -6.22 35.72
N SER A 54 29.86 -5.41 36.65
CA SER A 54 29.67 -5.62 38.07
C SER A 54 29.06 -4.39 38.72
N SER A 55 28.23 -4.60 39.74
CA SER A 55 27.62 -3.51 40.50
C SER A 55 27.74 -3.72 42.02
N PRO A 56 27.96 -2.64 42.79
CA PRO A 56 27.80 -2.65 44.26
C PRO A 56 26.35 -2.71 44.72
N ASP A 57 25.45 -2.09 43.95
CA ASP A 57 24.17 -1.59 44.44
C ASP A 57 23.00 -1.80 43.46
N LEU A 58 23.23 -2.55 42.37
CA LEU A 58 22.31 -2.77 41.22
C LEU A 58 22.00 -1.53 40.37
N SER A 59 22.50 -0.35 40.73
CA SER A 59 22.22 0.91 40.03
C SER A 59 23.41 1.43 39.22
N THR A 60 24.63 1.25 39.74
CA THR A 60 25.87 1.67 39.07
C THR A 60 26.64 0.44 38.58
N TRP A 61 26.84 0.36 37.26
CA TRP A 61 27.49 -0.78 36.60
C TRP A 61 28.86 -0.38 36.06
N THR A 62 29.89 -1.20 36.30
CA THR A 62 31.25 -0.99 35.80
C THR A 62 31.67 -2.16 34.92
N ALA A 63 32.10 -1.87 33.69
CA ALA A 63 32.59 -2.84 32.73
C ALA A 63 33.97 -3.41 33.12
N ARG A 64 34.21 -4.68 32.80
CA ARG A 64 35.52 -5.33 32.96
C ARG A 64 36.21 -5.60 31.61
N PRO A 65 37.55 -5.47 31.52
CA PRO A 65 38.32 -5.82 30.31
C PRO A 65 38.67 -7.32 30.23
N GLY A 66 38.37 -7.97 29.09
CA GLY A 66 38.76 -9.37 28.72
C GLY A 66 38.21 -10.47 29.67
N VAL A 67 38.30 -11.79 29.45
CA VAL A 67 38.45 -12.68 28.28
C VAL A 67 37.29 -13.68 28.40
N ILE A 68 36.71 -14.12 27.28
CA ILE A 68 35.65 -15.12 27.23
C ILE A 68 36.26 -16.44 26.74
N THR A 69 36.13 -17.52 27.51
CA THR A 69 36.56 -18.86 27.07
C THR A 69 35.46 -19.89 27.29
N GLY A 70 35.19 -20.69 26.26
CA GLY A 70 34.18 -21.75 26.25
C GLY A 70 34.33 -22.65 25.04
N THR A 71 33.72 -23.84 25.10
CA THR A 71 33.54 -24.79 24.00
C THR A 71 32.13 -25.37 24.13
N ASP A 72 31.51 -25.73 23.01
CA ASP A 72 30.18 -26.38 22.98
C ASP A 72 29.01 -25.52 23.54
N GLY A 73 29.05 -24.20 23.31
CA GLY A 73 27.93 -23.30 23.63
C GLY A 73 27.85 -22.84 25.10
N GLU A 74 28.78 -23.26 25.95
CA GLU A 74 28.90 -22.79 27.34
C GLU A 74 30.19 -21.97 27.52
N PHE A 75 30.03 -20.71 27.93
CA PHE A 75 31.10 -19.74 28.05
C PHE A 75 31.35 -19.39 29.51
N SER A 76 32.60 -19.05 29.85
CA SER A 76 32.97 -18.69 31.22
C SER A 76 34.10 -17.66 31.30
N THR A 77 34.18 -16.98 32.45
CA THR A 77 35.34 -16.16 32.81
C THR A 77 35.54 -16.06 34.33
N VAL A 78 36.78 -15.84 34.75
CA VAL A 78 37.11 -15.55 36.16
C VAL A 78 36.75 -14.10 36.47
N VAL A 79 35.72 -13.90 37.29
CA VAL A 79 35.29 -12.56 37.75
C VAL A 79 35.99 -12.15 39.05
N ARG A 80 36.59 -13.08 39.80
CA ARG A 80 37.44 -12.76 40.96
C ARG A 80 38.42 -13.88 41.25
N THR A 81 39.70 -13.54 41.41
CA THR A 81 40.74 -14.51 41.78
C THR A 81 40.72 -14.79 43.28
N ALA A 82 41.03 -16.01 43.69
CA ALA A 82 41.15 -16.44 45.07
C ALA A 82 42.07 -15.52 45.88
N GLY A 83 41.66 -15.19 47.11
CA GLY A 83 42.45 -14.35 48.02
C GLY A 83 42.38 -12.83 47.75
N THR A 84 41.68 -12.38 46.70
CA THR A 84 41.45 -10.95 46.45
C THR A 84 40.20 -10.44 47.18
N THR A 85 40.34 -9.33 47.89
CA THR A 85 39.22 -8.61 48.51
C THR A 85 38.67 -7.58 47.52
N ASP A 86 37.46 -7.81 47.01
CA ASP A 86 36.70 -6.81 46.25
C ASP A 86 35.45 -6.44 47.07
N PRO A 87 35.56 -5.53 48.05
CA PRO A 87 34.52 -5.31 49.06
C PRO A 87 33.28 -4.57 48.54
N ALA A 88 33.21 -4.24 47.25
CA ALA A 88 32.18 -3.36 46.69
C ALA A 88 31.39 -3.95 45.51
N ARG A 89 31.52 -5.23 45.14
CA ARG A 89 30.80 -5.78 43.97
C ARG A 89 29.96 -6.99 44.37
N GLN A 90 28.65 -6.76 44.55
CA GLN A 90 27.71 -7.80 44.98
C GLN A 90 26.96 -8.44 43.81
N PHE A 91 26.95 -7.79 42.65
CA PHE A 91 26.15 -8.20 41.50
C PHE A 91 27.00 -8.28 40.24
N TRP A 92 26.66 -9.24 39.39
CA TRP A 92 27.32 -9.51 38.12
C TRP A 92 26.25 -9.73 37.04
N ARG A 93 26.50 -9.19 35.85
CA ARG A 93 25.68 -9.50 34.68
C ARG A 93 26.55 -9.67 33.44
N VAL A 94 26.04 -10.48 32.52
CA VAL A 94 26.58 -10.63 31.17
C VAL A 94 25.59 -9.99 30.22
N THR A 95 26.06 -9.08 29.37
CA THR A 95 25.28 -8.51 28.28
C THR A 95 25.89 -8.94 26.96
N ALA A 96 25.06 -9.34 26.00
CA ALA A 96 25.51 -9.50 24.63
C ALA A 96 25.89 -8.10 24.10
N ALA A 97 27.17 -7.91 23.80
CA ALA A 97 27.73 -6.68 23.25
C ALA A 97 27.84 -6.81 21.72
N ASP A 98 26.78 -7.32 21.10
CA ASP A 98 26.75 -7.50 19.67
C ASP A 98 26.77 -6.15 18.94
N ALA A 99 27.58 -6.13 17.88
CA ALA A 99 27.42 -5.34 16.69
C ALA A 99 25.95 -5.03 16.36
N ALA A 100 25.60 -3.75 16.17
CA ALA A 100 24.29 -3.41 15.62
C ALA A 100 24.13 -4.11 14.25
N ALA A 101 22.98 -4.73 13.98
CA ALA A 101 22.70 -5.21 12.63
C ALA A 101 22.46 -3.99 11.74
N VAL A 102 23.49 -3.57 11.01
CA VAL A 102 23.46 -2.39 10.15
C VAL A 102 22.96 -2.78 8.77
N VAL A 103 22.19 -1.89 8.14
CA VAL A 103 21.82 -1.93 6.73
C VAL A 103 22.33 -0.65 6.09
N ALA A 104 22.96 -0.74 4.91
CA ALA A 104 23.43 0.39 4.13
C ALA A 104 22.73 0.42 2.77
N ILE A 105 22.17 1.58 2.39
CA ILE A 105 21.48 1.78 1.11
C ILE A 105 22.12 2.98 0.41
N GLY A 106 22.62 2.78 -0.80
CA GLY A 106 23.18 3.85 -1.63
C GLY A 106 22.10 4.77 -2.21
N GLY A 107 22.39 6.06 -2.27
CA GLY A 107 21.59 7.09 -2.96
C GLY A 107 22.49 8.02 -3.77
N ASP A 108 21.92 9.09 -4.37
CA ASP A 108 22.72 10.06 -5.13
C ASP A 108 23.65 10.84 -4.20
N ARG A 109 24.96 10.62 -4.35
CA ARG A 109 26.02 11.24 -3.54
C ARG A 109 25.82 11.00 -2.03
N GLN A 110 25.14 9.92 -1.65
CA GLN A 110 24.88 9.60 -0.25
C GLN A 110 24.75 8.09 0.03
N VAL A 111 24.90 7.70 1.29
CA VAL A 111 24.50 6.38 1.82
C VAL A 111 23.64 6.60 3.06
N SER A 112 22.48 5.96 3.10
CA SER A 112 21.62 5.88 4.28
C SER A 112 21.91 4.59 5.04
N LEU A 113 22.24 4.73 6.32
CA LEU A 113 22.48 3.64 7.26
C LEU A 113 21.33 3.56 8.26
N THR A 114 20.85 2.36 8.53
CA THR A 114 19.90 2.08 9.61
C THR A 114 20.35 0.87 10.41
N TRP A 115 20.02 0.83 11.70
CA TRP A 115 20.32 -0.31 12.57
C TRP A 115 19.28 -0.48 13.68
N LYS A 116 19.38 -1.55 14.46
CA LYS A 116 18.51 -1.77 15.63
C LYS A 116 19.05 -1.05 16.86
N ILE A 117 18.17 -0.49 17.68
CA ILE A 117 18.54 0.12 18.97
C ILE A 117 19.11 -0.96 19.90
N ILE A 118 20.28 -0.69 20.48
CA ILE A 118 20.89 -1.50 21.54
C ILE A 118 20.50 -0.89 22.89
N PRO A 119 19.74 -1.60 23.76
CA PRO A 119 19.32 -1.08 25.06
C PRO A 119 20.49 -0.60 25.92
N GLY A 120 20.33 0.55 26.59
CA GLY A 120 21.38 1.15 27.43
C GLY A 120 22.44 1.98 26.69
N THR A 121 22.30 2.14 25.37
CA THR A 121 23.19 2.98 24.55
C THR A 121 22.88 4.47 24.77
N SER A 122 23.90 5.27 25.02
CA SER A 122 23.83 6.73 25.10
C SER A 122 23.87 7.37 23.71
N PHE A 123 24.74 6.89 22.82
CA PHE A 123 24.81 7.28 21.41
C PHE A 123 25.60 6.24 20.60
N TYR A 124 25.57 6.33 19.28
CA TYR A 124 26.31 5.50 18.34
C TYR A 124 27.43 6.31 17.68
N ARG A 125 28.51 5.63 17.34
CA ARG A 125 29.59 6.13 16.48
C ARG A 125 29.48 5.46 15.13
N VAL A 126 29.39 6.26 14.07
CA VAL A 126 29.34 5.79 12.69
C VAL A 126 30.71 6.02 12.08
N LYS A 127 31.30 4.95 11.56
CA LYS A 127 32.65 4.98 11.00
C LYS A 127 32.63 4.48 9.57
N ARG A 128 33.49 5.05 8.72
CA ARG A 128 33.59 4.75 7.28
C ARG A 128 35.04 4.55 6.87
N GLY A 129 35.27 3.62 5.96
CA GLY A 129 36.60 3.28 5.45
C GLY A 129 36.52 2.50 4.14
N PRO A 130 37.67 2.11 3.57
CA PRO A 130 37.70 1.09 2.53
C PRO A 130 37.26 -0.26 3.09
N HIS A 131 36.82 -1.18 2.22
CA HIS A 131 36.46 -2.55 2.60
C HIS A 131 37.60 -3.23 3.37
N GLY A 132 37.31 -3.77 4.56
CA GLY A 132 38.30 -4.32 5.49
C GLY A 132 39.01 -3.30 6.39
N GLY A 133 38.68 -2.00 6.28
CA GLY A 133 39.22 -0.92 7.10
C GLY A 133 40.60 -0.40 6.66
N PRO A 134 41.19 0.57 7.38
CA PRO A 134 40.73 1.13 8.66
C PRO A 134 39.51 2.06 8.54
N TYR A 135 38.66 2.10 9.58
CA TYR A 135 37.47 2.94 9.64
C TYR A 135 37.71 4.23 10.43
N ALA A 136 37.36 5.37 9.83
CA ALA A 136 37.41 6.68 10.48
C ALA A 136 36.01 7.10 10.95
N LEU A 137 35.92 7.75 12.12
CA LEU A 137 34.67 8.31 12.63
C LEU A 137 34.17 9.42 11.70
N ILE A 138 32.94 9.26 11.19
CA ILE A 138 32.28 10.25 10.33
C ILE A 138 31.09 10.95 10.99
N GLY A 139 30.62 10.41 12.11
CA GLY A 139 29.56 11.04 12.89
C GLY A 139 29.19 10.27 14.15
N THR A 140 28.43 10.95 15.00
CA THR A 140 27.78 10.35 16.17
C THR A 140 26.29 10.59 16.08
N ASN A 141 25.48 9.62 16.49
CA ASN A 141 24.03 9.79 16.50
C ASN A 141 23.42 9.17 17.76
N THR A 142 22.47 9.85 18.39
CA THR A 142 21.64 9.27 19.47
C THR A 142 20.54 8.36 18.92
N HIS A 143 20.31 8.39 17.60
CA HIS A 143 19.30 7.64 16.87
C HIS A 143 19.91 6.48 16.09
N PRO A 144 19.14 5.45 15.72
CA PRO A 144 19.68 4.25 15.09
C PRO A 144 19.77 4.34 13.54
N TYR A 145 20.11 5.52 13.02
CA TYR A 145 20.28 5.78 11.60
C TYR A 145 21.34 6.84 11.34
N PHE A 146 21.88 6.94 10.13
CA PHE A 146 22.81 7.99 9.71
C PHE A 146 22.80 8.17 8.20
N ASN A 147 22.74 9.43 7.73
CA ASN A 147 22.87 9.74 6.31
C ASN A 147 24.25 10.35 6.05
N ASP A 148 25.10 9.58 5.38
CA ASP A 148 26.40 10.03 4.93
C ASP A 148 26.27 10.68 3.55
N THR A 149 26.48 12.00 3.46
CA THR A 149 26.23 12.80 2.25
C THR A 149 27.54 13.36 1.67
N GLY A 150 27.49 13.88 0.45
CA GLY A 150 28.66 14.45 -0.23
C GLY A 150 29.60 13.38 -0.81
N LEU A 151 29.11 12.15 -0.96
CA LEU A 151 29.84 11.02 -1.50
C LEU A 151 29.98 11.09 -3.02
N THR A 152 30.93 10.32 -3.55
CA THR A 152 31.14 10.17 -4.99
C THR A 152 30.38 8.95 -5.50
N ASN A 153 29.55 9.16 -6.51
CA ASN A 153 28.81 8.08 -7.14
C ASN A 153 29.72 7.07 -7.84
N GLY A 154 29.32 5.81 -7.88
CA GLY A 154 30.09 4.68 -8.41
C GLY A 154 31.24 4.21 -7.51
N THR A 155 31.48 4.88 -6.37
CA THR A 155 32.52 4.51 -5.40
C THR A 155 31.89 3.71 -4.26
N PRO A 156 32.29 2.46 -3.99
CA PRO A 156 31.78 1.72 -2.83
C PRO A 156 32.32 2.33 -1.53
N TYR A 157 31.45 2.48 -0.53
CA TYR A 157 31.80 2.90 0.81
C TYR A 157 31.41 1.83 1.83
N SER A 158 32.33 1.53 2.74
CA SER A 158 32.16 0.53 3.79
C SER A 158 32.00 1.21 5.14
N TYR A 159 31.04 0.72 5.93
CA TYR A 159 30.63 1.31 7.21
C TYR A 159 30.63 0.27 8.32
N VAL A 160 30.97 0.75 9.52
CA VAL A 160 30.73 0.05 10.78
C VAL A 160 30.11 1.01 11.79
N VAL A 161 29.28 0.47 12.68
CA VAL A 161 28.61 1.24 13.73
C VAL A 161 28.89 0.60 15.08
N SER A 162 29.29 1.40 16.06
CA SER A 162 29.50 0.98 17.45
C SER A 162 28.57 1.73 18.40
N ALA A 163 28.04 1.04 19.41
CA ALA A 163 27.26 1.65 20.48
C ALA A 163 28.18 2.17 21.59
N VAL A 164 27.80 3.29 22.20
CA VAL A 164 28.49 3.89 23.35
C VAL A 164 27.54 3.95 24.53
N ALA A 165 27.90 3.31 25.64
CA ALA A 165 27.17 3.35 26.91
C ALA A 165 27.99 4.11 27.97
N GLY A 166 27.50 5.28 28.37
CA GLY A 166 28.24 6.18 29.27
C GLY A 166 29.56 6.63 28.63
N ALA A 167 30.69 6.25 29.23
CA ALA A 167 32.03 6.55 28.72
C ALA A 167 32.67 5.39 27.92
N THR A 168 31.97 4.26 27.75
CA THR A 168 32.53 3.04 27.13
C THR A 168 31.95 2.81 25.74
N GLU A 169 32.81 2.67 24.74
CA GLU A 169 32.43 2.26 23.38
C GLU A 169 32.53 0.73 23.24
N GLY A 170 31.50 0.11 22.67
CA GLY A 170 31.47 -1.31 22.34
C GLY A 170 32.21 -1.64 21.05
N ALA A 171 32.12 -2.90 20.61
CA ALA A 171 32.74 -3.32 19.35
C ALA A 171 32.02 -2.74 18.13
N ASP A 172 32.75 -2.66 17.03
CA ASP A 172 32.20 -2.29 15.72
C ASP A 172 31.23 -3.35 15.20
N SER A 173 30.28 -2.90 14.39
CA SER A 173 29.37 -3.80 13.71
C SER A 173 30.09 -4.71 12.71
N ALA A 174 29.39 -5.73 12.20
CA ALA A 174 29.78 -6.29 10.92
C ALA A 174 29.83 -5.15 9.88
N GLU A 175 30.82 -5.21 8.99
CA GLU A 175 30.94 -4.27 7.90
C GLU A 175 29.73 -4.37 6.98
N VAL A 176 29.17 -3.23 6.61
CA VAL A 176 28.22 -3.12 5.51
C VAL A 176 28.77 -2.18 4.45
N SER A 177 28.48 -2.48 3.19
CA SER A 177 28.93 -1.67 2.06
C SER A 177 27.75 -1.23 1.22
N ALA A 178 27.80 0.00 0.73
CA ALA A 178 26.88 0.53 -0.27
C ALA A 178 27.65 1.38 -1.29
N THR A 179 27.17 1.39 -2.52
CA THR A 179 27.72 2.23 -3.59
C THR A 179 26.70 3.32 -3.89
N PRO A 180 26.95 4.59 -3.55
CA PRO A 180 26.19 5.72 -4.05
C PRO A 180 26.16 5.65 -5.57
N THR A 181 25.00 5.84 -6.15
CA THR A 181 24.83 5.84 -7.59
C THR A 181 24.19 7.16 -7.99
N ALA A 182 24.80 7.83 -8.95
CA ALA A 182 24.10 8.81 -9.74
C ALA A 182 23.03 7.99 -10.44
N LEU A 183 21.77 8.35 -10.27
CA LEU A 183 20.73 7.67 -11.01
C LEU A 183 21.06 7.75 -12.50
N GLY A 184 21.14 6.57 -13.12
CA GLY A 184 21.19 6.45 -14.57
C GLY A 184 19.99 7.17 -15.15
N THR A 185 20.26 8.10 -16.05
CA THR A 185 19.33 8.93 -16.83
C THR A 185 18.43 8.12 -17.78
N GLU A 186 18.17 6.84 -17.50
CA GLU A 186 17.45 5.95 -18.40
C GLU A 186 16.19 5.43 -17.70
N LEU A 187 15.22 6.33 -17.53
CA LEU A 187 13.84 5.88 -17.37
C LEU A 187 13.48 5.05 -18.61
N CYS A 188 12.93 3.86 -18.41
CA CYS A 188 12.39 3.03 -19.47
C CYS A 188 10.87 3.10 -19.40
N LEU A 189 10.21 3.46 -20.50
CA LEU A 189 8.76 3.46 -20.62
C LEU A 189 8.35 2.39 -21.62
N VAL A 190 7.47 1.50 -21.18
CA VAL A 190 6.83 0.49 -22.03
C VAL A 190 5.35 0.83 -22.16
N ALA A 191 4.92 1.15 -23.38
CA ALA A 191 3.51 1.23 -23.72
C ALA A 191 3.03 -0.13 -24.26
N SER A 192 1.84 -0.58 -23.88
CA SER A 192 1.25 -1.84 -24.39
C SER A 192 1.06 -1.83 -25.90
N ARG A 193 0.86 -0.64 -26.46
CA ARG A 193 0.83 -0.32 -27.89
C ARG A 193 1.01 1.18 -28.09
N THR A 194 1.52 1.57 -29.25
CA THR A 194 1.73 2.98 -29.64
C THR A 194 0.80 3.42 -30.77
N THR A 195 -0.04 2.52 -31.28
CA THR A 195 -1.03 2.84 -32.32
C THR A 195 -2.27 1.96 -32.20
N GLY A 196 -3.43 2.46 -32.62
CA GLY A 196 -4.67 1.69 -32.70
C GLY A 196 -5.90 2.55 -32.98
N VAL A 197 -7.06 1.92 -33.20
CA VAL A 197 -8.30 2.62 -33.56
C VAL A 197 -9.00 3.19 -32.31
N ALA A 198 -9.55 4.40 -32.46
CA ALA A 198 -10.33 5.09 -31.43
C ALA A 198 -11.70 4.42 -31.16
N PRO A 199 -12.21 4.41 -29.91
CA PRO A 199 -11.47 4.73 -28.69
C PRO A 199 -10.34 3.73 -28.43
N LEU A 200 -9.16 4.22 -28.02
CA LEU A 200 -7.95 3.42 -27.85
C LEU A 200 -7.53 3.39 -26.38
N SER A 201 -7.51 2.21 -25.75
CA SER A 201 -6.88 2.04 -24.43
C SER A 201 -5.40 1.70 -24.55
N VAL A 202 -4.56 2.36 -23.77
CA VAL A 202 -3.12 2.09 -23.68
C VAL A 202 -2.70 1.98 -22.22
N PHE A 203 -1.91 0.95 -21.92
CA PHE A 203 -1.30 0.71 -20.62
C PHE A 203 0.17 1.09 -20.69
N PHE A 204 0.70 1.72 -19.64
CA PHE A 204 2.06 2.23 -19.54
C PHE A 204 2.75 1.67 -18.29
N ASP A 205 4.03 1.36 -18.40
CA ASP A 205 4.81 0.71 -17.36
C ASP A 205 6.24 1.27 -17.35
N VAL A 206 6.68 1.80 -16.20
CA VAL A 206 8.06 2.25 -15.99
C VAL A 206 8.88 1.34 -15.10
N THR A 207 8.30 0.25 -14.60
CA THR A 207 9.00 -0.72 -13.73
C THR A 207 10.23 -1.40 -14.38
N PRO A 208 10.35 -1.53 -15.72
CA PRO A 208 11.57 -2.04 -16.35
C PRO A 208 12.77 -1.09 -16.31
N SER A 209 12.62 0.13 -15.77
CA SER A 209 13.71 1.10 -15.70
C SER A 209 14.86 0.56 -14.84
N PRO A 210 16.13 0.62 -15.29
CA PRO A 210 17.29 0.18 -14.51
C PRO A 210 17.37 0.81 -13.12
N GLN A 211 16.91 2.07 -13.00
CA GLN A 211 16.83 2.77 -11.71
C GLN A 211 15.89 2.14 -10.69
N PHE A 212 14.98 1.26 -11.11
CA PHE A 212 14.02 0.58 -10.24
C PHE A 212 14.26 -0.93 -10.17
N ALA A 213 15.42 -1.41 -10.59
CA ALA A 213 15.75 -2.83 -10.62
C ALA A 213 15.74 -3.50 -9.23
N ASP A 214 15.86 -2.72 -8.16
CA ASP A 214 15.79 -3.15 -6.76
C ASP A 214 14.36 -3.15 -6.18
N GLY A 215 13.33 -2.89 -7.00
CA GLY A 215 11.94 -2.78 -6.55
C GLY A 215 11.56 -1.39 -6.01
N SER A 216 12.47 -0.42 -6.03
CA SER A 216 12.23 0.94 -5.51
C SER A 216 11.14 1.74 -6.25
N TYR A 217 10.60 1.22 -7.36
CA TYR A 217 9.46 1.84 -8.05
C TYR A 217 8.23 2.02 -7.15
N ILE A 218 8.07 1.25 -6.07
CA ILE A 218 6.96 1.39 -5.09
C ILE A 218 7.05 2.66 -4.24
N ASP A 219 8.25 3.21 -4.14
CA ASP A 219 8.54 4.47 -3.46
C ASP A 219 8.42 5.65 -4.42
N ALA A 220 8.56 5.40 -5.72
CA ALA A 220 8.61 6.45 -6.71
C ALA A 220 7.27 7.19 -6.87
N THR A 221 7.34 8.48 -7.20
CA THR A 221 6.22 9.25 -7.72
C THR A 221 6.39 9.38 -9.22
N CYS A 222 5.44 8.88 -10.01
CA CYS A 222 5.55 8.89 -11.47
C CYS A 222 4.36 9.64 -12.05
N LEU A 223 4.55 10.92 -12.36
CA LEU A 223 3.49 11.82 -12.82
C LEU A 223 3.33 11.71 -14.33
N TRP A 224 2.15 11.27 -14.76
CA TRP A 224 1.78 11.09 -16.15
C TRP A 224 0.98 12.28 -16.67
N ASN A 225 1.28 12.70 -17.89
CA ASN A 225 0.41 13.53 -18.71
C ASN A 225 0.23 12.82 -20.05
N PHE A 226 -1.00 12.38 -20.34
CA PHE A 226 -1.33 11.59 -21.52
C PHE A 226 -1.62 12.45 -22.76
N ASP A 227 -1.76 13.76 -22.59
CA ASP A 227 -2.10 14.71 -23.65
C ASP A 227 -1.33 16.01 -23.46
N ALA A 228 0.01 15.92 -23.54
CA ALA A 228 0.92 17.02 -23.25
C ALA A 228 0.81 18.20 -24.23
N ASP A 229 0.24 17.95 -25.42
CA ASP A 229 -0.01 18.96 -26.44
C ASP A 229 -1.47 19.49 -26.42
N ASN A 230 -2.28 19.02 -25.47
CA ASN A 230 -3.65 19.47 -25.25
C ASN A 230 -4.57 19.30 -26.48
N LEU A 231 -4.48 18.15 -27.15
CA LEU A 231 -5.27 17.79 -28.32
C LEU A 231 -6.72 17.45 -27.97
N ASP A 232 -6.96 16.84 -26.81
CA ASP A 232 -8.31 16.53 -26.33
C ASP A 232 -8.51 17.09 -24.92
N PRO A 233 -8.76 18.41 -24.80
CA PRO A 233 -8.87 19.05 -23.50
C PRO A 233 -10.04 18.57 -22.66
N ALA A 234 -11.05 17.98 -23.29
CA ALA A 234 -12.27 17.48 -22.65
C ALA A 234 -12.15 16.02 -22.19
N ALA A 235 -11.09 15.29 -22.60
CA ALA A 235 -10.89 13.92 -22.16
C ALA A 235 -10.83 13.84 -20.62
N PRO A 236 -11.51 12.86 -20.01
CA PRO A 236 -11.38 12.61 -18.58
C PRO A 236 -9.99 12.05 -18.25
N TYR A 237 -9.48 12.35 -17.06
CA TYR A 237 -8.27 11.75 -16.48
C TYR A 237 -7.02 11.83 -17.39
N ARG A 238 -6.75 13.02 -17.94
CA ARG A 238 -5.58 13.32 -18.80
C ARG A 238 -4.24 13.30 -18.05
N THR A 239 -4.28 13.18 -16.73
CA THR A 239 -3.10 13.04 -15.88
C THR A 239 -3.28 11.84 -14.95
N GLY A 240 -2.17 11.32 -14.44
CA GLY A 240 -2.17 10.18 -13.53
C GLY A 240 -0.91 10.14 -12.67
N ASN A 241 -0.89 9.24 -11.68
CA ASN A 241 0.30 8.97 -10.87
C ASN A 241 0.46 7.46 -10.65
N GLY A 242 1.68 6.95 -10.74
CA GLY A 242 2.02 5.56 -10.41
C GLY A 242 3.07 4.95 -11.34
N PHE A 243 3.79 3.93 -10.86
CA PHE A 243 4.80 3.22 -11.65
C PHE A 243 4.21 2.42 -12.82
N VAL A 244 2.89 2.19 -12.80
CA VAL A 244 2.07 1.82 -13.94
C VAL A 244 0.91 2.80 -14.05
N ALA A 245 0.44 3.03 -15.28
CA ALA A 245 -0.73 3.86 -15.53
C ALA A 245 -1.45 3.43 -16.83
N ALA A 246 -2.67 3.90 -17.03
CA ALA A 246 -3.40 3.66 -18.27
C ALA A 246 -4.33 4.83 -18.61
N HIS A 247 -4.64 4.96 -19.90
CA HIS A 247 -5.52 6.00 -20.41
C HIS A 247 -6.33 5.51 -21.62
N VAL A 248 -7.52 6.08 -21.82
CA VAL A 248 -8.39 5.82 -22.98
C VAL A 248 -8.43 7.09 -23.83
N PHE A 249 -7.93 7.00 -25.06
CA PHE A 249 -7.95 8.09 -26.04
C PHE A 249 -9.21 7.97 -26.92
N ASP A 250 -10.15 8.90 -26.75
CA ASP A 250 -11.43 8.90 -27.49
C ASP A 250 -11.28 9.41 -28.92
N GLN A 251 -10.44 10.44 -29.13
CA GLN A 251 -10.33 11.12 -30.41
C GLN A 251 -9.13 10.63 -31.23
N PRO A 252 -9.25 10.52 -32.57
CA PRO A 252 -8.11 10.32 -33.44
C PRO A 252 -7.12 11.49 -33.34
N GLY A 253 -5.83 11.18 -33.34
CA GLY A 253 -4.77 12.16 -33.15
C GLY A 253 -3.44 11.51 -32.82
N THR A 254 -2.36 12.28 -32.82
CA THR A 254 -1.06 11.83 -32.31
C THR A 254 -0.78 12.51 -31.00
N TYR A 255 -0.94 11.79 -29.91
CA TYR A 255 -0.77 12.31 -28.55
C TYR A 255 0.68 12.20 -28.12
N ARG A 256 1.20 13.25 -27.50
CA ARG A 256 2.49 13.23 -26.80
C ARG A 256 2.24 12.93 -25.32
N ILE A 257 2.82 11.83 -24.85
CA ILE A 257 2.69 11.33 -23.48
C ILE A 257 4.00 11.64 -22.78
N THR A 258 3.94 12.22 -21.58
CA THR A 258 5.12 12.50 -20.75
C THR A 258 4.98 11.82 -19.40
N VAL A 259 6.10 11.36 -18.85
CA VAL A 259 6.20 10.87 -17.48
C VAL A 259 7.36 11.56 -16.76
N ASN A 260 7.09 12.05 -15.55
CA ASN A 260 8.09 12.59 -14.64
C ASN A 260 8.18 11.67 -13.43
N ALA A 261 9.26 10.91 -13.33
CA ALA A 261 9.51 9.98 -12.23
C ALA A 261 10.45 10.61 -11.20
N TYR A 262 10.03 10.63 -9.95
CA TYR A 262 10.83 11.00 -8.79
C TYR A 262 11.13 9.74 -8.00
N ASP A 263 12.41 9.49 -7.72
CA ASP A 263 12.83 8.34 -6.90
C ASP A 263 12.62 8.61 -5.40
N ARG A 264 12.99 7.63 -4.56
CA ARG A 264 12.92 7.77 -3.10
C ARG A 264 13.79 8.87 -2.50
N ASN A 265 14.79 9.34 -3.25
CA ASN A 265 15.68 10.43 -2.87
C ASN A 265 15.24 11.77 -3.49
N GLY A 266 14.06 11.83 -4.13
CA GLY A 266 13.51 12.98 -4.82
C GLY A 266 14.26 13.39 -6.10
N ALA A 267 15.18 12.58 -6.60
CA ALA A 267 15.82 12.80 -7.89
C ALA A 267 14.81 12.55 -9.02
N ARG A 268 14.82 13.42 -10.03
CA ARG A 268 13.84 13.41 -11.12
C ARG A 268 14.45 12.88 -12.41
N SER A 269 13.76 11.92 -13.03
CA SER A 269 13.94 11.47 -14.41
C SER A 269 12.68 11.78 -15.21
N ALA A 270 12.81 12.09 -16.50
CA ALA A 270 11.66 12.34 -17.38
C ALA A 270 11.82 11.61 -18.71
N LEU A 271 10.71 11.14 -19.25
CA LEU A 271 10.66 10.52 -20.58
C LEU A 271 9.37 10.92 -21.28
N GLU A 272 9.40 10.91 -22.61
CA GLU A 272 8.21 11.08 -23.43
C GLU A 272 8.11 9.99 -24.50
N THR A 273 6.88 9.74 -24.95
CA THR A 273 6.55 8.85 -26.07
C THR A 273 5.37 9.40 -26.83
N THR A 274 5.01 8.77 -27.95
CA THR A 274 3.83 9.15 -28.73
C THR A 274 2.88 7.96 -28.89
N VAL A 275 1.57 8.26 -28.88
CA VAL A 275 0.51 7.31 -29.23
C VAL A 275 -0.27 7.87 -30.40
N THR A 276 -0.34 7.12 -31.50
CA THR A 276 -1.11 7.47 -32.68
C THR A 276 -2.48 6.79 -32.65
N VAL A 277 -3.52 7.57 -32.43
CA VAL A 277 -4.91 7.12 -32.40
C VAL A 277 -5.52 7.31 -33.79
N LEU A 278 -5.93 6.20 -34.41
CA LEU A 278 -6.46 6.16 -35.77
C LEU A 278 -7.99 6.32 -35.77
N PRO A 279 -8.55 7.02 -36.76
CA PRO A 279 -10.00 6.99 -36.99
C PRO A 279 -10.43 5.59 -37.42
N PHE A 280 -11.65 5.20 -37.07
CA PHE A 280 -12.24 3.97 -37.60
C PHE A 280 -12.58 4.15 -39.09
N THR A 281 -12.04 3.29 -39.94
CA THR A 281 -12.26 3.30 -41.40
C THR A 281 -12.91 2.01 -41.93
N GLY A 282 -13.36 1.14 -41.03
CA GLY A 282 -13.96 -0.14 -41.36
C GLY A 282 -15.44 -0.08 -41.75
N THR A 283 -16.04 -1.26 -41.92
CA THR A 283 -17.46 -1.38 -42.28
C THR A 283 -18.35 -1.19 -41.06
N THR A 284 -19.42 -0.41 -41.21
CA THR A 284 -20.43 -0.18 -40.15
C THR A 284 -21.75 -0.85 -40.52
N TYR A 285 -22.27 -1.65 -39.60
CA TYR A 285 -23.60 -2.27 -39.66
C TYR A 285 -24.51 -1.71 -38.58
N TYR A 286 -25.82 -1.70 -38.85
CA TYR A 286 -26.83 -1.13 -37.99
C TYR A 286 -27.87 -2.17 -37.59
N VAL A 287 -28.34 -2.09 -36.34
CA VAL A 287 -29.32 -2.99 -35.75
C VAL A 287 -30.41 -2.16 -35.07
N ALA A 288 -31.67 -2.49 -35.33
CA ALA A 288 -32.83 -1.84 -34.75
C ALA A 288 -33.92 -2.88 -34.44
N ALA A 289 -34.69 -2.70 -33.37
CA ALA A 289 -35.71 -3.65 -32.93
C ALA A 289 -36.81 -3.89 -34.00
N ASN A 290 -37.02 -2.91 -34.88
CA ASN A 290 -37.94 -3.00 -36.02
C ASN A 290 -37.24 -3.34 -37.37
N GLY A 291 -35.98 -3.76 -37.33
CA GLY A 291 -35.24 -4.24 -38.50
C GLY A 291 -35.63 -5.65 -38.94
N LEU A 292 -34.87 -6.21 -39.87
CA LEU A 292 -34.99 -7.61 -40.32
C LEU A 292 -33.59 -8.18 -40.59
N ASP A 293 -33.31 -9.40 -40.16
CA ASP A 293 -31.97 -10.01 -40.33
C ASP A 293 -31.64 -10.37 -41.80
N SER A 294 -32.65 -10.40 -42.67
CA SER A 294 -32.48 -10.51 -44.13
C SER A 294 -32.02 -9.20 -44.78
N ASN A 295 -32.07 -8.07 -44.07
CA ASN A 295 -31.61 -6.79 -44.58
C ASN A 295 -30.08 -6.75 -44.77
N PRO A 296 -29.56 -5.79 -45.55
CA PRO A 296 -28.12 -5.61 -45.72
C PRO A 296 -27.40 -5.09 -44.45
N GLY A 297 -28.13 -4.62 -43.43
CA GLY A 297 -27.55 -4.05 -42.21
C GLY A 297 -27.11 -2.60 -42.36
N THR A 298 -27.67 -1.86 -43.32
CA THR A 298 -27.45 -0.41 -43.47
C THR A 298 -28.35 0.37 -42.49
N ILE A 299 -28.10 1.67 -42.30
CA ILE A 299 -28.91 2.48 -41.37
C ILE A 299 -30.39 2.54 -41.78
N ASP A 300 -30.69 2.52 -43.09
CA ASP A 300 -32.05 2.54 -43.63
C ASP A 300 -32.71 1.15 -43.69
N ALA A 301 -31.89 0.08 -43.66
CA ALA A 301 -32.34 -1.31 -43.65
C ALA A 301 -31.50 -2.10 -42.63
N PRO A 302 -31.75 -1.88 -41.32
CA PRO A 302 -30.95 -2.48 -40.26
C PRO A 302 -31.32 -3.95 -40.03
N TRP A 303 -30.38 -4.70 -39.45
CA TRP A 303 -30.67 -6.01 -38.87
C TRP A 303 -31.55 -5.89 -37.64
N GLN A 304 -32.08 -7.02 -37.15
CA GLN A 304 -33.03 -7.03 -36.04
C GLN A 304 -32.42 -7.55 -34.74
N HIS A 305 -31.76 -8.71 -34.77
CA HIS A 305 -31.39 -9.42 -33.55
C HIS A 305 -29.93 -9.22 -33.17
N PHE A 306 -29.67 -9.08 -31.87
CA PHE A 306 -28.33 -8.94 -31.30
C PHE A 306 -27.43 -10.13 -31.63
N SER A 307 -27.92 -11.35 -31.37
CA SER A 307 -27.18 -12.59 -31.60
C SER A 307 -26.82 -12.79 -33.08
N TYR A 308 -27.72 -12.41 -33.99
CA TYR A 308 -27.46 -12.43 -35.43
C TYR A 308 -26.34 -11.45 -35.82
N ALA A 309 -26.46 -10.19 -35.39
CA ALA A 309 -25.51 -9.13 -35.73
C ALA A 309 -24.10 -9.43 -35.19
N VAL A 310 -23.97 -9.81 -33.92
CA VAL A 310 -22.68 -10.14 -33.31
C VAL A 310 -22.11 -11.45 -33.89
N GLY A 311 -22.95 -12.45 -34.18
CA GLY A 311 -22.53 -13.71 -34.79
C GLY A 311 -21.98 -13.58 -36.21
N ARG A 312 -22.31 -12.50 -36.92
CA ARG A 312 -21.83 -12.17 -38.27
C ARG A 312 -20.44 -11.53 -38.30
N ILE A 313 -19.90 -11.08 -37.16
CA ILE A 313 -18.57 -10.48 -37.11
C ILE A 313 -17.53 -11.60 -37.30
N LYS A 314 -16.83 -11.58 -38.43
CA LYS A 314 -15.80 -12.58 -38.79
C LYS A 314 -14.41 -11.98 -39.05
N THR A 315 -14.34 -10.67 -39.32
CA THR A 315 -13.10 -10.00 -39.72
C THR A 315 -12.84 -8.75 -38.86
N PRO A 316 -11.57 -8.35 -38.70
CA PRO A 316 -11.19 -7.04 -38.16
C PRO A 316 -11.85 -5.88 -38.91
N ASN A 317 -11.80 -4.68 -38.34
CA ASN A 317 -12.37 -3.44 -38.90
C ASN A 317 -13.88 -3.52 -39.12
N THR A 318 -14.58 -4.13 -38.16
CA THR A 318 -16.04 -4.23 -38.17
C THR A 318 -16.63 -3.42 -37.01
N ARG A 319 -17.64 -2.61 -37.32
CA ARG A 319 -18.42 -1.87 -36.32
C ARG A 319 -19.89 -2.25 -36.45
N VAL A 320 -20.53 -2.59 -35.33
CA VAL A 320 -21.96 -2.87 -35.25
C VAL A 320 -22.59 -1.89 -34.27
N LEU A 321 -23.58 -1.14 -34.72
CA LEU A 321 -24.26 -0.12 -33.94
C LEU A 321 -25.72 -0.49 -33.70
N PHE A 322 -26.15 -0.44 -32.45
CA PHE A 322 -27.50 -0.73 -31.99
C PHE A 322 -28.25 0.59 -31.78
N ARG A 323 -29.51 0.65 -32.20
CA ARG A 323 -30.28 1.90 -32.12
C ARG A 323 -30.58 2.26 -30.67
N ASN A 324 -30.29 3.49 -30.30
CA ASN A 324 -30.60 4.04 -28.98
C ASN A 324 -32.09 3.96 -28.66
N GLY A 325 -32.43 3.60 -27.43
CA GLY A 325 -33.80 3.41 -26.95
C GLY A 325 -34.42 2.04 -27.26
N ASP A 326 -33.81 1.22 -28.12
CA ASP A 326 -34.28 -0.14 -28.38
C ASP A 326 -33.80 -1.13 -27.30
N THR A 327 -34.57 -2.21 -27.12
CA THR A 327 -34.19 -3.38 -26.33
C THR A 327 -34.00 -4.60 -27.23
N PHE A 328 -32.89 -5.31 -27.07
CA PHE A 328 -32.55 -6.50 -27.85
C PHE A 328 -32.41 -7.71 -26.94
N HIS A 329 -33.20 -8.74 -27.21
CA HIS A 329 -33.21 -9.97 -26.46
C HIS A 329 -32.16 -10.96 -26.97
N THR A 330 -31.47 -11.64 -26.04
CA THR A 330 -30.49 -12.69 -26.33
C THR A 330 -30.37 -13.63 -25.14
N THR A 331 -29.69 -14.77 -25.28
CA THR A 331 -29.31 -15.63 -24.14
C THR A 331 -27.82 -15.53 -23.87
N PHE A 332 -27.02 -16.12 -24.77
CA PHE A 332 -25.55 -16.12 -24.71
C PHE A 332 -24.96 -15.94 -26.11
N VAL A 333 -23.93 -15.10 -26.20
CA VAL A 333 -23.17 -14.91 -27.44
C VAL A 333 -21.68 -15.02 -27.17
N LEU A 334 -21.02 -15.93 -27.89
CA LEU A 334 -19.56 -16.04 -27.92
C LEU A 334 -19.04 -15.60 -29.29
N ASN A 335 -18.15 -14.59 -29.31
CA ASN A 335 -17.42 -14.23 -30.51
C ASN A 335 -15.98 -13.81 -30.19
N THR A 336 -15.02 -14.64 -30.60
CA THR A 336 -13.58 -14.44 -30.37
C THR A 336 -12.84 -13.93 -31.60
N ALA A 337 -13.54 -13.35 -32.59
CA ALA A 337 -12.90 -12.69 -33.72
C ALA A 337 -11.89 -11.63 -33.23
N LYS A 338 -10.81 -11.41 -33.98
CA LYS A 338 -9.78 -10.43 -33.59
C LYS A 338 -10.12 -9.05 -34.14
N GLY A 339 -9.89 -8.03 -33.32
CA GLY A 339 -10.15 -6.64 -33.64
C GLY A 339 -9.17 -5.99 -34.62
N PRO A 340 -9.36 -4.67 -34.89
CA PRO A 340 -10.26 -3.80 -34.13
C PRO A 340 -11.74 -4.05 -34.46
N ILE A 341 -12.54 -4.27 -33.42
CA ILE A 341 -14.00 -4.42 -33.52
C ILE A 341 -14.67 -3.42 -32.59
N ILE A 342 -15.80 -2.83 -33.01
CA ILE A 342 -16.57 -1.88 -32.21
C ILE A 342 -18.02 -2.35 -32.12
N LEU A 343 -18.54 -2.49 -30.91
CA LEU A 343 -19.97 -2.59 -30.62
C LEU A 343 -20.39 -1.33 -29.87
N GLY A 344 -21.47 -0.67 -30.31
CA GLY A 344 -22.04 0.42 -29.51
C GLY A 344 -23.38 0.95 -29.97
N GLY A 345 -23.77 2.12 -29.47
CA GLY A 345 -25.05 2.75 -29.78
C GLY A 345 -25.02 3.70 -30.98
N TYR A 346 -26.17 3.93 -31.62
CA TYR A 346 -26.38 5.07 -32.52
C TYR A 346 -27.73 5.75 -32.29
N SER A 347 -27.76 7.07 -32.40
CA SER A 347 -29.00 7.83 -32.42
C SER A 347 -29.58 7.82 -33.84
N ALA A 348 -30.81 7.34 -34.00
CA ALA A 348 -31.45 7.30 -35.32
C ALA A 348 -31.85 8.72 -35.75
N PRO A 349 -31.50 9.17 -36.97
CA PRO A 349 -31.83 10.52 -37.43
C PRO A 349 -33.33 10.83 -37.40
N ALA A 350 -34.16 9.83 -37.70
CA ALA A 350 -35.62 9.96 -37.72
C ALA A 350 -36.28 9.89 -36.34
N ALA A 351 -35.58 9.39 -35.33
CA ALA A 351 -36.09 9.20 -33.97
C ALA A 351 -34.93 9.26 -32.96
N PRO A 352 -34.39 10.46 -32.70
CA PRO A 352 -33.20 10.61 -31.87
C PRO A 352 -33.52 10.24 -30.42
N SER A 353 -32.60 9.50 -29.79
CA SER A 353 -32.69 9.10 -28.38
C SER A 353 -31.32 9.15 -27.74
N SER A 354 -31.26 9.63 -26.50
CA SER A 354 -30.08 9.58 -25.64
C SER A 354 -30.03 8.31 -24.78
N ALA A 355 -31.11 7.52 -24.74
CA ALA A 355 -31.13 6.27 -23.98
C ALA A 355 -30.23 5.22 -24.65
N LYS A 356 -29.31 4.61 -23.90
CA LYS A 356 -28.46 3.53 -24.41
C LYS A 356 -29.34 2.37 -24.94
N PRO A 357 -28.91 1.66 -25.99
CA PRO A 357 -29.53 0.40 -26.39
C PRO A 357 -29.40 -0.62 -25.24
N VAL A 358 -30.47 -1.33 -24.94
CA VAL A 358 -30.49 -2.34 -23.87
C VAL A 358 -30.30 -3.73 -24.47
N ILE A 359 -29.31 -4.46 -23.99
CA ILE A 359 -29.12 -5.89 -24.25
C ILE A 359 -29.71 -6.65 -23.07
N TYR A 360 -30.86 -7.29 -23.29
CA TYR A 360 -31.59 -8.06 -22.29
C TYR A 360 -31.26 -9.53 -22.42
N SER A 361 -30.73 -10.15 -21.36
CA SER A 361 -30.52 -11.59 -21.32
C SER A 361 -31.77 -12.32 -20.82
N ASP A 362 -32.30 -13.21 -21.66
CA ASP A 362 -33.37 -14.16 -21.31
C ASP A 362 -32.84 -15.42 -20.63
N ALA A 363 -31.52 -15.55 -20.45
CA ALA A 363 -30.91 -16.73 -19.85
C ALA A 363 -31.16 -16.79 -18.33
N VAL A 364 -31.51 -17.99 -17.86
CA VAL A 364 -31.74 -18.30 -16.45
C VAL A 364 -31.07 -19.63 -16.12
N ASP A 365 -30.28 -19.66 -15.05
CA ASP A 365 -29.58 -20.82 -14.48
C ASP A 365 -28.57 -21.54 -15.42
N THR A 366 -28.41 -21.06 -16.65
CA THR A 366 -27.76 -21.77 -17.75
C THR A 366 -26.40 -21.18 -18.11
N ASP A 367 -26.28 -19.85 -18.13
CA ASP A 367 -25.07 -19.15 -18.56
C ASP A 367 -24.50 -18.24 -17.45
N TRP A 368 -23.19 -17.99 -17.54
CA TRP A 368 -22.50 -17.06 -16.63
C TRP A 368 -22.49 -15.62 -17.13
N TRP A 369 -22.50 -15.44 -18.45
CA TRP A 369 -22.28 -14.17 -19.14
C TRP A 369 -23.26 -14.03 -20.29
N THR A 370 -23.62 -12.80 -20.66
CA THR A 370 -24.46 -12.52 -21.84
C THR A 370 -23.60 -12.47 -23.11
N LEU A 371 -22.41 -11.88 -23.02
CA LEU A 371 -21.48 -11.73 -24.13
C LEU A 371 -20.05 -12.10 -23.72
N VAL A 372 -19.36 -12.87 -24.57
CA VAL A 372 -17.92 -13.14 -24.46
C VAL A 372 -17.20 -12.69 -25.72
N VAL A 373 -16.20 -11.83 -25.55
CA VAL A 373 -15.45 -11.21 -26.66
C VAL A 373 -13.97 -11.58 -26.68
N GLY A 374 -13.35 -11.41 -27.86
CA GLY A 374 -11.93 -11.64 -28.09
C GLY A 374 -11.03 -10.41 -27.88
N SER A 375 -9.85 -10.44 -28.49
CA SER A 375 -8.84 -9.37 -28.44
C SER A 375 -9.18 -8.16 -29.32
N ASP A 376 -8.86 -6.96 -28.82
CA ASP A 376 -9.01 -5.66 -29.48
C ASP A 376 -10.47 -5.30 -29.82
N TRP A 377 -11.40 -5.64 -28.94
CA TRP A 377 -12.81 -5.22 -29.01
C TRP A 377 -13.03 -3.94 -28.21
N ARG A 378 -13.85 -3.02 -28.73
CA ARG A 378 -14.47 -1.95 -27.94
C ARG A 378 -15.95 -2.27 -27.82
N VAL A 379 -16.43 -2.52 -26.61
CA VAL A 379 -17.86 -2.64 -26.31
C VAL A 379 -18.24 -1.42 -25.49
N MET A 380 -19.07 -0.56 -26.08
CA MET A 380 -19.25 0.78 -25.56
C MET A 380 -20.66 1.33 -25.72
N ASP A 381 -21.07 2.23 -24.83
CA ASP A 381 -22.34 2.96 -24.95
C ASP A 381 -23.60 2.05 -25.02
N LEU A 382 -23.53 0.87 -24.39
CA LEU A 382 -24.63 -0.09 -24.25
C LEU A 382 -25.04 -0.25 -22.79
N ALA A 383 -26.27 -0.71 -22.57
CA ALA A 383 -26.73 -1.16 -21.27
C ALA A 383 -27.00 -2.68 -21.29
N PHE A 384 -26.57 -3.39 -20.26
CA PHE A 384 -26.78 -4.83 -20.10
C PHE A 384 -27.64 -5.10 -18.87
N THR A 385 -28.65 -5.96 -19.04
CA THR A 385 -29.54 -6.32 -17.93
C THR A 385 -30.12 -7.72 -18.10
N SER A 386 -30.68 -8.26 -17.03
CA SER A 386 -31.27 -9.60 -17.00
C SER A 386 -32.46 -9.65 -16.03
N GLY A 387 -33.03 -10.84 -15.79
CA GLY A 387 -34.25 -11.03 -15.00
C GLY A 387 -34.19 -10.70 -13.50
N GLY A 388 -33.11 -10.07 -13.00
CA GLY A 388 -33.07 -9.46 -11.68
C GLY A 388 -31.77 -9.69 -10.88
N ALA A 389 -31.58 -8.86 -9.85
CA ALA A 389 -30.55 -9.06 -8.83
C ALA A 389 -31.06 -10.06 -7.78
N THR A 390 -30.83 -11.35 -7.98
CA THR A 390 -31.18 -12.41 -7.02
C THR A 390 -29.94 -12.91 -6.29
N SER A 391 -30.12 -13.62 -5.16
CA SER A 391 -29.01 -14.07 -4.30
C SER A 391 -28.25 -15.29 -4.83
N GLY A 392 -28.70 -15.91 -5.92
CA GLY A 392 -28.11 -17.14 -6.47
C GLY A 392 -28.05 -18.31 -5.48
N ARG A 393 -28.86 -18.29 -4.40
CA ARG A 393 -28.97 -19.38 -3.42
C ARG A 393 -29.87 -20.50 -3.98
N SER A 394 -29.76 -21.70 -3.39
CA SER A 394 -30.68 -22.81 -3.70
C SER A 394 -32.14 -22.33 -3.60
N GLY A 395 -32.85 -22.32 -4.73
CA GLY A 395 -34.26 -21.90 -4.82
C GLY A 395 -34.52 -20.49 -5.37
N THR A 396 -33.49 -19.71 -5.72
CA THR A 396 -33.64 -18.44 -6.47
C THR A 396 -33.00 -18.53 -7.85
N PRO A 397 -33.59 -17.97 -8.92
CA PRO A 397 -33.00 -17.99 -10.26
C PRO A 397 -31.63 -17.31 -10.29
N ARG A 398 -30.68 -17.82 -11.09
CA ARG A 398 -29.40 -17.18 -11.38
C ARG A 398 -29.40 -16.64 -12.82
N TYR A 399 -29.41 -15.33 -12.94
CA TYR A 399 -29.21 -14.60 -14.19
C TYR A 399 -27.74 -14.26 -14.46
N PRO A 400 -27.28 -14.29 -15.72
CA PRO A 400 -25.89 -14.05 -16.09
C PRO A 400 -25.46 -12.60 -15.85
N GLY A 401 -24.14 -12.40 -15.77
CA GLY A 401 -23.54 -11.07 -15.87
C GLY A 401 -23.52 -10.56 -17.31
N ALA A 402 -23.10 -9.32 -17.49
CA ALA A 402 -23.07 -8.68 -18.79
C ALA A 402 -22.02 -9.28 -19.73
N LEU A 403 -20.74 -9.15 -19.38
CA LEU A 403 -19.66 -9.35 -20.35
C LEU A 403 -18.40 -9.95 -19.74
N PHE A 404 -17.78 -10.88 -20.46
CA PHE A 404 -16.47 -11.42 -20.12
C PHE A 404 -15.45 -11.30 -21.26
N ILE A 405 -14.25 -10.86 -20.93
CA ILE A 405 -13.08 -10.92 -21.81
C ILE A 405 -12.23 -12.12 -21.39
N ASN A 406 -11.91 -13.00 -22.35
CA ASN A 406 -11.16 -14.22 -22.06
C ASN A 406 -9.73 -13.93 -21.54
N THR A 407 -9.18 -14.83 -20.73
CA THR A 407 -7.88 -14.64 -20.04
C THR A 407 -6.65 -14.66 -20.95
N ASN A 408 -6.81 -15.06 -22.21
CA ASN A 408 -5.75 -15.00 -23.23
C ASN A 408 -5.87 -13.77 -24.14
N ASP A 409 -6.97 -13.04 -24.05
CA ASP A 409 -7.25 -11.90 -24.89
C ASP A 409 -6.59 -10.63 -24.37
N ARG A 410 -6.35 -9.70 -25.28
CA ARG A 410 -5.67 -8.45 -24.98
C ARG A 410 -6.29 -7.26 -25.66
N HIS A 411 -5.99 -6.07 -25.14
CA HIS A 411 -6.28 -4.80 -25.79
C HIS A 411 -7.77 -4.48 -26.00
N SER A 412 -8.65 -5.19 -25.31
CA SER A 412 -10.10 -4.94 -25.33
C SER A 412 -10.50 -3.88 -24.29
N LEU A 413 -11.57 -3.16 -24.60
CA LEU A 413 -12.04 -1.99 -23.89
C LEU A 413 -13.55 -2.11 -23.65
N LEU A 414 -13.94 -2.11 -22.38
CA LEU A 414 -15.33 -2.03 -21.91
C LEU A 414 -15.57 -0.61 -21.44
N TYR A 415 -16.46 0.12 -22.09
CA TYR A 415 -16.39 1.58 -22.01
C TYR A 415 -17.72 2.30 -22.03
N ARG A 416 -18.01 3.10 -21.00
CA ARG A 416 -19.31 3.79 -20.87
C ARG A 416 -20.50 2.83 -20.93
N LEU A 417 -20.34 1.63 -20.37
CA LEU A 417 -21.39 0.63 -20.23
C LEU A 417 -22.20 0.87 -18.96
N THR A 418 -23.45 0.40 -18.95
CA THR A 418 -24.26 0.32 -17.74
C THR A 418 -24.70 -1.12 -17.54
N GLU A 419 -24.38 -1.73 -16.41
CA GLU A 419 -24.84 -3.06 -16.02
C GLU A 419 -25.80 -2.95 -14.84
N TYR A 420 -26.96 -3.61 -14.93
CA TYR A 420 -27.94 -3.57 -13.86
C TYR A 420 -28.89 -4.77 -13.83
N ASN A 421 -29.42 -5.09 -12.64
CA ASN A 421 -30.34 -6.21 -12.43
C ASN A 421 -29.76 -7.56 -12.91
N VAL A 422 -28.53 -7.85 -12.48
CA VAL A 422 -27.86 -9.14 -12.76
C VAL A 422 -27.59 -9.87 -11.44
N SER A 423 -27.60 -11.20 -11.46
CA SER A 423 -27.35 -11.99 -10.24
C SER A 423 -25.93 -12.54 -10.13
N ASN A 424 -25.26 -12.73 -11.26
CA ASN A 424 -23.90 -13.25 -11.30
C ASN A 424 -22.86 -12.12 -11.17
N CYS A 425 -21.57 -12.45 -11.23
CA CYS A 425 -20.50 -11.44 -11.23
C CYS A 425 -20.78 -10.44 -12.37
N GLY A 426 -20.60 -9.15 -12.10
CA GLY A 426 -20.67 -8.15 -13.17
C GLY A 426 -19.48 -8.27 -14.12
N MET A 427 -19.38 -7.36 -15.09
CA MET A 427 -18.39 -7.41 -16.19
C MET A 427 -17.00 -7.84 -15.71
N ASN A 428 -16.33 -8.68 -16.48
CA ASN A 428 -15.04 -9.25 -16.05
C ASN A 428 -13.96 -9.02 -17.11
N VAL A 429 -12.90 -8.37 -16.66
CA VAL A 429 -11.75 -8.00 -17.47
C VAL A 429 -10.55 -8.85 -17.07
N GLY A 430 -10.54 -10.07 -17.61
CA GLY A 430 -9.38 -10.95 -17.60
C GLY A 430 -8.33 -10.51 -18.62
N GLY A 431 -7.20 -11.22 -18.71
CA GLY A 431 -6.30 -11.15 -19.86
C GLY A 431 -5.14 -10.16 -19.75
N ARG A 432 -4.73 -9.54 -20.86
CA ARG A 432 -3.58 -8.63 -20.90
C ARG A 432 -3.93 -7.26 -21.45
N TYR A 433 -3.59 -6.18 -20.75
CA TYR A 433 -3.80 -4.82 -21.27
C TYR A 433 -5.24 -4.54 -21.68
N ASN A 434 -6.19 -5.16 -20.98
CA ASN A 434 -7.61 -4.90 -21.15
C ASN A 434 -8.04 -3.81 -20.17
N THR A 435 -9.06 -3.04 -20.55
CA THR A 435 -9.47 -1.86 -19.81
C THR A 435 -10.97 -1.84 -19.65
N GLU A 436 -11.40 -1.50 -18.45
CA GLU A 436 -12.77 -1.11 -18.14
C GLU A 436 -12.77 0.33 -17.64
N ALA A 437 -13.50 1.20 -18.33
CA ALA A 437 -13.50 2.61 -18.02
C ALA A 437 -14.88 3.26 -18.14
N LEU A 438 -15.16 4.19 -17.23
CA LEU A 438 -16.41 4.96 -17.20
C LEU A 438 -17.68 4.10 -17.20
N ASN A 439 -17.59 2.86 -16.70
CA ASN A 439 -18.73 1.97 -16.62
C ASN A 439 -19.50 2.20 -15.32
N GLU A 440 -20.76 1.81 -15.34
CA GLU A 440 -21.68 1.94 -14.23
C GLU A 440 -22.28 0.59 -13.88
N TYR A 441 -22.24 0.24 -12.60
CA TYR A 441 -22.79 -0.99 -12.04
C TYR A 441 -23.86 -0.64 -11.00
N ARG A 442 -25.08 -1.15 -11.18
CA ARG A 442 -26.22 -0.93 -10.27
C ARG A 442 -26.93 -2.24 -9.98
N ASP A 443 -27.45 -2.48 -8.79
CA ASP A 443 -28.30 -3.65 -8.50
C ASP A 443 -27.69 -4.98 -8.99
N CYS A 444 -26.43 -5.23 -8.65
CA CYS A 444 -25.72 -6.46 -8.99
C CYS A 444 -25.73 -7.43 -7.79
N GLY A 445 -26.06 -8.70 -8.03
CA GLY A 445 -26.24 -9.73 -7.01
C GLY A 445 -24.98 -10.51 -6.63
N ALA A 446 -23.85 -10.30 -7.32
CA ALA A 446 -22.54 -10.82 -6.93
C ALA A 446 -21.47 -9.72 -6.97
N SER A 447 -20.17 -10.07 -7.02
CA SER A 447 -19.10 -9.06 -7.05
C SER A 447 -19.36 -8.07 -8.18
N GLY A 448 -19.25 -6.76 -7.90
CA GLY A 448 -19.55 -5.69 -8.85
C GLY A 448 -18.81 -5.92 -10.17
N PHE A 449 -17.50 -6.15 -10.11
CA PHE A 449 -16.73 -6.69 -11.22
C PHE A 449 -15.44 -7.41 -10.76
N CYS A 450 -14.84 -8.16 -11.67
CA CYS A 450 -13.64 -8.96 -11.40
C CYS A 450 -12.55 -8.67 -12.43
N ALA A 451 -11.34 -8.39 -11.94
CA ALA A 451 -10.15 -8.18 -12.75
C ALA A 451 -9.09 -9.24 -12.42
N GLY A 452 -8.37 -9.69 -13.45
CA GLY A 452 -7.27 -10.63 -13.28
C GLY A 452 -6.39 -10.68 -14.53
N GLY A 453 -5.11 -10.97 -14.36
CA GLY A 453 -4.16 -11.04 -15.48
C GLY A 453 -3.10 -9.94 -15.43
N ASN A 454 -2.68 -9.42 -16.58
CA ASN A 454 -1.46 -8.63 -16.67
C ASN A 454 -1.68 -7.29 -17.38
N GLY A 455 -1.55 -6.17 -16.67
CA GLY A 455 -1.79 -4.85 -17.26
C GLY A 455 -3.27 -4.48 -17.32
N VAL A 456 -4.09 -4.92 -16.36
CA VAL A 456 -5.52 -4.55 -16.37
C VAL A 456 -5.70 -3.14 -15.82
N ALA A 457 -6.56 -2.36 -16.48
CA ALA A 457 -6.87 -0.99 -16.08
C ALA A 457 -8.36 -0.82 -15.78
N VAL A 458 -8.64 -0.19 -14.65
CA VAL A 458 -9.98 0.07 -14.10
C VAL A 458 -10.07 1.56 -13.81
N ILE A 459 -10.72 2.32 -14.70
CA ILE A 459 -10.61 3.79 -14.70
C ILE A 459 -11.98 4.48 -14.67
N GLY A 460 -12.28 5.22 -13.61
CA GLY A 460 -13.46 6.08 -13.58
C GLY A 460 -14.80 5.36 -13.58
N ASN A 461 -14.83 4.09 -13.16
CA ASN A 461 -16.06 3.33 -13.02
C ASN A 461 -16.81 3.73 -11.75
N TRP A 462 -18.11 3.51 -11.74
CA TRP A 462 -18.98 3.75 -10.59
C TRP A 462 -19.74 2.47 -10.22
N THR A 463 -19.57 2.00 -8.99
CA THR A 463 -20.37 0.91 -8.41
C THR A 463 -21.34 1.46 -7.38
N HIS A 464 -22.62 1.10 -7.50
CA HIS A 464 -23.70 1.55 -6.62
C HIS A 464 -24.70 0.43 -6.33
N ASP A 465 -25.32 0.45 -5.14
CA ASP A 465 -26.47 -0.37 -4.76
C ASP A 465 -26.29 -1.89 -5.06
N SER A 466 -25.28 -2.56 -4.47
CA SER A 466 -25.24 -4.03 -4.54
C SER A 466 -26.34 -4.65 -3.67
N ASN A 467 -26.98 -5.71 -4.16
CA ASN A 467 -28.17 -6.29 -3.55
C ASN A 467 -27.92 -6.83 -2.12
N ASN A 468 -28.72 -6.36 -1.15
CA ASN A 468 -28.67 -6.69 0.29
C ASN A 468 -28.67 -8.18 0.63
N ASN A 469 -29.18 -9.03 -0.27
CA ASN A 469 -29.39 -10.44 0.03
C ASN A 469 -28.14 -11.32 -0.16
N LYS A 470 -27.04 -10.76 -0.67
CA LYS A 470 -25.75 -11.46 -0.81
C LYS A 470 -24.55 -10.48 -0.78
N PRO A 471 -23.98 -10.20 0.42
CA PRO A 471 -22.70 -9.53 0.57
C PRO A 471 -21.64 -10.09 -0.39
N GLU A 472 -21.06 -9.26 -1.25
CA GLU A 472 -19.95 -9.61 -2.13
C GLU A 472 -18.96 -8.45 -2.21
N HIS A 473 -17.93 -8.53 -3.06
CA HIS A 473 -16.95 -7.46 -3.22
C HIS A 473 -17.36 -6.45 -4.30
N GLY A 474 -17.10 -5.14 -4.12
CA GLY A 474 -17.32 -4.15 -5.18
C GLY A 474 -16.40 -4.41 -6.38
N LEU A 475 -15.09 -4.33 -6.17
CA LEU A 475 -14.05 -4.78 -7.09
C LEU A 475 -13.27 -5.93 -6.49
N ARG A 476 -13.07 -6.99 -7.29
CA ARG A 476 -12.16 -8.08 -6.97
C ARG A 476 -11.01 -8.17 -7.96
N ILE A 477 -9.79 -7.92 -7.49
CA ILE A 477 -8.56 -8.29 -8.20
C ILE A 477 -8.10 -9.65 -7.71
N GLN A 478 -8.01 -10.61 -8.62
CA GLN A 478 -7.69 -11.99 -8.30
C GLN A 478 -6.53 -12.50 -9.16
N GLY A 479 -5.31 -12.26 -8.68
CA GLY A 479 -4.07 -12.69 -9.31
C GLY A 479 -3.56 -11.80 -10.44
N GLY A 480 -2.27 -11.94 -10.73
CA GLY A 480 -1.62 -11.33 -11.88
C GLY A 480 -0.72 -10.13 -11.52
N THR A 481 -0.45 -9.24 -12.46
CA THR A 481 0.56 -8.19 -12.27
C THR A 481 0.20 -6.90 -12.99
N ARG A 482 0.67 -5.77 -12.50
CA ARG A 482 0.54 -4.46 -13.18
C ARG A 482 -0.92 -4.07 -13.33
N HIS A 483 -1.58 -3.74 -12.23
CA HIS A 483 -2.95 -3.27 -12.25
C HIS A 483 -3.00 -1.76 -11.98
N TYR A 484 -3.83 -1.03 -12.73
CA TYR A 484 -4.04 0.40 -12.53
C TYR A 484 -5.53 0.66 -12.24
N VAL A 485 -5.83 0.96 -10.99
CA VAL A 485 -7.19 1.23 -10.49
C VAL A 485 -7.26 2.68 -10.10
N ALA A 486 -7.89 3.51 -10.94
CA ALA A 486 -7.87 4.95 -10.74
C ALA A 486 -9.21 5.64 -10.96
N HIS A 487 -9.46 6.69 -10.18
CA HIS A 487 -10.62 7.58 -10.35
C HIS A 487 -12.00 6.92 -10.20
N ASN A 488 -12.07 5.70 -9.68
CA ASN A 488 -13.33 4.99 -9.51
C ASN A 488 -14.08 5.47 -8.27
N ILE A 489 -15.40 5.35 -8.29
CA ILE A 489 -16.27 5.58 -7.15
C ILE A 489 -16.84 4.23 -6.74
N PHE A 490 -16.48 3.77 -5.55
CA PHE A 490 -16.99 2.55 -4.96
C PHE A 490 -17.94 2.89 -3.79
N ASP A 491 -19.22 2.98 -4.13
CA ASP A 491 -20.28 3.49 -3.27
C ASP A 491 -21.39 2.46 -3.04
N ASP A 492 -21.15 1.45 -2.20
CA ASP A 492 -22.21 0.53 -1.79
C ASP A 492 -22.90 0.94 -0.48
N ARG A 493 -24.24 0.82 -0.44
CA ARG A 493 -25.08 1.11 0.72
C ARG A 493 -25.18 -0.05 1.71
N TYR A 494 -24.69 -1.23 1.35
CA TYR A 494 -24.92 -2.45 2.11
C TYR A 494 -23.62 -3.15 2.51
N ALA A 495 -23.73 -4.16 3.37
CA ALA A 495 -22.58 -4.81 3.99
C ALA A 495 -21.89 -5.72 2.97
N ASN A 496 -21.16 -5.15 2.01
CA ASN A 496 -20.18 -5.86 1.21
C ASN A 496 -19.10 -6.47 2.12
N PHE A 497 -18.46 -7.55 1.67
CA PHE A 497 -17.29 -8.10 2.39
C PHE A 497 -16.17 -7.06 2.39
N ASP A 498 -15.71 -6.70 1.18
CA ASP A 498 -14.79 -5.59 0.95
C ASP A 498 -15.30 -4.79 -0.23
N GLU A 499 -15.17 -3.49 -0.19
CA GLU A 499 -15.52 -2.67 -1.35
C GLU A 499 -14.49 -2.85 -2.47
N VAL A 500 -13.21 -2.97 -2.10
CA VAL A 500 -12.13 -3.37 -3.01
C VAL A 500 -11.33 -4.47 -2.34
N THR A 501 -11.19 -5.62 -3.00
CA THR A 501 -10.37 -6.74 -2.52
C THR A 501 -9.25 -7.04 -3.49
N ILE A 502 -8.02 -7.14 -2.97
CA ILE A 502 -6.82 -7.54 -3.69
C ILE A 502 -6.32 -8.82 -3.06
N ARG A 503 -6.28 -9.89 -3.85
CA ARG A 503 -5.94 -11.22 -3.35
C ARG A 503 -5.39 -12.13 -4.44
N GLY A 504 -4.93 -13.31 -4.03
CA GLY A 504 -4.16 -14.22 -4.88
C GLY A 504 -2.73 -13.71 -5.06
N ASP A 505 -1.92 -14.43 -5.84
CA ASP A 505 -0.57 -14.03 -6.19
C ASP A 505 -0.60 -12.81 -7.12
N THR A 506 -0.50 -11.62 -6.53
CA THR A 506 -0.72 -10.35 -7.23
C THR A 506 0.35 -9.33 -6.87
N ASP A 507 0.97 -8.71 -7.87
CA ASP A 507 1.95 -7.66 -7.65
C ASP A 507 1.76 -6.41 -8.52
N LYS A 508 2.44 -5.33 -8.15
CA LYS A 508 2.55 -4.09 -8.94
C LYS A 508 1.19 -3.45 -9.19
N ILE A 509 0.52 -3.04 -8.12
CA ILE A 509 -0.81 -2.42 -8.21
C ILE A 509 -0.72 -0.96 -7.81
N VAL A 510 -1.39 -0.10 -8.58
CA VAL A 510 -1.58 1.32 -8.24
C VAL A 510 -3.07 1.56 -8.04
N LEU A 511 -3.42 2.06 -6.85
CA LEU A 511 -4.74 2.56 -6.48
C LEU A 511 -4.63 4.08 -6.36
N TYR A 512 -5.19 4.83 -7.32
CA TYR A 512 -5.01 6.27 -7.41
C TYR A 512 -6.33 7.04 -7.50
N ARG A 513 -6.56 7.99 -6.57
CA ARG A 513 -7.74 8.89 -6.62
C ARG A 513 -9.10 8.18 -6.72
N ASN A 514 -9.22 7.02 -6.09
CA ASN A 514 -10.52 6.36 -5.94
C ASN A 514 -11.27 6.95 -4.74
N THR A 515 -12.59 6.97 -4.82
CA THR A 515 -13.47 7.17 -3.66
C THR A 515 -13.96 5.80 -3.21
N ILE A 516 -13.70 5.42 -1.96
CA ILE A 516 -14.03 4.10 -1.42
C ILE A 516 -14.85 4.28 -0.15
N SER A 517 -16.04 3.70 -0.10
CA SER A 517 -16.95 3.83 1.06
C SER A 517 -17.00 2.61 1.98
N GLY A 518 -16.31 1.53 1.62
CA GLY A 518 -16.14 0.33 2.44
C GLY A 518 -14.66 0.00 2.65
N LEU A 519 -14.38 -1.28 2.89
CA LEU A 519 -13.02 -1.77 3.16
C LEU A 519 -12.22 -1.95 1.86
N LEU A 520 -10.98 -1.46 1.84
CA LEU A 520 -9.92 -1.94 0.97
C LEU A 520 -9.17 -3.08 1.66
N GLY A 521 -9.45 -4.31 1.26
CA GLY A 521 -8.81 -5.52 1.78
C GLY A 521 -7.65 -5.98 0.89
N ILE A 522 -6.48 -6.19 1.48
CA ILE A 522 -5.31 -6.76 0.79
C ILE A 522 -4.85 -7.99 1.58
N TRP A 523 -5.19 -9.18 1.10
CA TRP A 523 -4.98 -10.42 1.87
C TRP A 523 -4.97 -11.68 1.00
N PRO A 524 -4.44 -12.81 1.51
CA PRO A 524 -4.55 -14.08 0.79
C PRO A 524 -6.00 -14.55 0.70
N GLN A 525 -6.35 -15.19 -0.42
CA GLN A 525 -7.66 -15.80 -0.65
C GLN A 525 -7.73 -17.21 -0.06
N ASN A 526 -6.74 -18.04 -0.35
CA ASN A 526 -6.70 -19.43 0.10
C ASN A 526 -5.75 -19.54 1.29
N ARG A 527 -6.32 -19.61 2.49
CA ARG A 527 -5.56 -19.74 3.75
C ARG A 527 -4.78 -21.07 3.91
N ASN A 528 -4.62 -21.85 2.84
CA ASN A 528 -3.91 -23.13 2.82
C ASN A 528 -2.82 -23.19 1.72
N SER A 529 -2.60 -22.11 0.96
CA SER A 529 -1.58 -22.05 -0.10
C SER A 529 -0.48 -21.07 0.28
N ALA A 530 0.72 -21.57 0.57
CA ALA A 530 1.89 -20.73 0.87
C ALA A 530 2.39 -19.86 -0.31
N ASN A 531 1.70 -19.91 -1.46
CA ASN A 531 2.11 -19.27 -2.71
C ASN A 531 1.25 -18.05 -3.10
N GLU A 532 0.36 -17.56 -2.24
CA GLU A 532 -0.40 -16.33 -2.52
C GLU A 532 0.28 -15.14 -1.85
N HIS A 533 0.84 -14.21 -2.61
CA HIS A 533 1.45 -13.01 -2.06
C HIS A 533 0.93 -11.76 -2.77
N ALA A 534 0.19 -10.92 -2.05
CA ALA A 534 -0.10 -9.56 -2.50
C ALA A 534 1.07 -8.65 -2.09
N HIS A 535 1.74 -8.01 -3.06
CA HIS A 535 2.90 -7.16 -2.76
C HIS A 535 3.21 -6.11 -3.83
N HIS A 536 4.06 -5.12 -3.54
CA HIS A 536 4.31 -3.95 -4.39
C HIS A 536 3.03 -3.20 -4.75
N ILE A 537 2.29 -2.73 -3.75
CA ILE A 537 1.02 -2.02 -3.93
C ILE A 537 1.14 -0.59 -3.42
N THR A 538 0.70 0.38 -4.22
CA THR A 538 0.65 1.79 -3.84
C THR A 538 -0.80 2.26 -3.79
N ALA A 539 -1.26 2.72 -2.63
CA ALA A 539 -2.49 3.47 -2.44
C ALA A 539 -2.18 4.96 -2.27
N ASP A 540 -2.43 5.75 -3.31
CA ASP A 540 -2.06 7.16 -3.40
C ASP A 540 -3.29 8.06 -3.66
N SER A 541 -3.44 9.12 -2.87
CA SER A 541 -4.46 10.14 -3.06
C SER A 541 -5.91 9.62 -3.13
N ASN A 542 -6.24 8.52 -2.47
CA ASN A 542 -7.63 8.02 -2.40
C ASN A 542 -8.42 8.73 -1.30
N LEU A 543 -9.74 8.78 -1.47
CA LEU A 543 -10.69 9.29 -0.49
C LEU A 543 -11.49 8.12 0.09
N PHE A 544 -11.31 7.85 1.38
CA PHE A 544 -12.03 6.83 2.13
C PHE A 544 -13.17 7.49 2.93
N LEU A 545 -14.42 7.10 2.65
CA LEU A 545 -15.63 7.64 3.27
C LEU A 545 -16.42 6.55 3.99
N GLY A 546 -16.17 6.37 5.29
CA GLY A 546 -16.93 5.44 6.10
C GLY A 546 -18.39 5.88 6.21
N LYS A 547 -19.31 4.91 6.38
CA LYS A 547 -20.74 5.18 6.57
C LYS A 547 -21.16 4.81 7.98
N SER A 548 -21.54 5.81 8.77
CA SER A 548 -22.20 5.63 10.06
C SER A 548 -23.59 4.99 9.86
N GLY A 549 -23.70 3.69 10.14
CA GLY A 549 -24.97 2.96 10.00
C GLY A 549 -24.88 1.44 9.94
N TYR A 550 -23.69 0.85 9.79
CA TYR A 550 -23.53 -0.60 9.82
C TYR A 550 -23.70 -1.16 11.23
N SER A 551 -24.55 -2.16 11.39
CA SER A 551 -24.89 -2.80 12.68
C SER A 551 -23.72 -3.54 13.37
N TYR A 552 -22.55 -3.61 12.72
CA TYR A 552 -21.29 -4.13 13.27
C TYR A 552 -20.22 -3.01 13.24
N ASN A 553 -20.31 -2.08 14.21
CA ASN A 553 -19.54 -0.85 14.43
C ASN A 553 -17.99 -0.97 14.49
N ARG A 554 -17.33 -1.58 13.50
CA ARG A 554 -15.85 -1.67 13.40
C ARG A 554 -15.40 -1.76 11.95
N MET A 555 -15.48 -0.65 11.21
CA MET A 555 -15.00 -0.63 9.83
C MET A 555 -13.53 -0.20 9.75
N SER A 556 -12.71 -1.02 9.10
CA SER A 556 -11.38 -0.64 8.63
C SER A 556 -11.48 -0.01 7.24
N ALA A 557 -10.73 1.07 6.98
CA ALA A 557 -10.64 1.64 5.63
C ALA A 557 -9.66 0.83 4.77
N ILE A 558 -8.49 0.51 5.32
CA ILE A 558 -7.49 -0.35 4.68
C ILE A 558 -7.10 -1.45 5.66
N SER A 559 -7.17 -2.71 5.23
CA SER A 559 -6.63 -3.85 5.97
C SER A 559 -5.62 -4.64 5.16
N LEU A 560 -4.48 -4.94 5.77
CA LEU A 560 -3.33 -5.54 5.11
C LEU A 560 -2.89 -6.84 5.81
N HIS A 561 -2.85 -7.91 5.03
CA HIS A 561 -2.07 -9.13 5.26
C HIS A 561 -1.15 -9.27 4.03
N ALA A 562 -0.09 -8.46 3.98
CA ALA A 562 0.69 -8.25 2.76
C ALA A 562 2.07 -7.64 3.05
N ARG A 563 2.94 -7.59 2.04
CA ARG A 563 4.28 -6.97 2.13
C ARG A 563 4.48 -5.90 1.06
N GLU A 564 5.42 -4.99 1.30
CA GLU A 564 5.85 -3.99 0.30
C GLU A 564 4.68 -3.09 -0.15
N ILE A 565 4.03 -2.45 0.83
CA ILE A 565 2.84 -1.61 0.62
C ILE A 565 3.17 -0.15 0.94
N THR A 566 2.78 0.76 0.05
CA THR A 566 2.88 2.20 0.25
C THR A 566 1.49 2.83 0.33
N ILE A 567 1.14 3.42 1.47
CA ILE A 567 -0.11 4.15 1.70
C ILE A 567 0.26 5.63 1.89
N ARG A 568 -0.09 6.47 0.92
CA ARG A 568 0.28 7.89 0.94
C ARG A 568 -0.77 8.87 0.44
N ASN A 569 -0.76 10.10 0.96
CA ASN A 569 -1.65 11.19 0.55
C ASN A 569 -3.15 10.87 0.60
N ASN A 570 -3.57 9.83 1.33
CA ASN A 570 -4.98 9.44 1.38
C ASN A 570 -5.74 10.28 2.42
N LEU A 571 -7.03 10.47 2.16
CA LEU A 571 -7.97 11.13 3.05
C LEU A 571 -8.90 10.09 3.66
N PHE A 572 -9.11 10.14 4.97
CA PHE A 572 -10.01 9.24 5.68
C PHE A 572 -11.08 10.01 6.45
N SER A 573 -12.33 9.57 6.35
CA SER A 573 -13.45 10.09 7.13
C SER A 573 -14.31 8.95 7.67
N ASP A 574 -14.77 9.07 8.91
CA ASP A 574 -15.82 8.21 9.52
C ASP A 574 -15.53 6.69 9.54
N TYR A 575 -14.26 6.29 9.71
CA TYR A 575 -13.88 4.90 10.00
C TYR A 575 -13.40 4.72 11.44
N SER A 576 -13.68 3.55 12.03
CA SER A 576 -13.14 3.14 13.34
C SER A 576 -11.64 2.83 13.25
N TYR A 577 -11.19 2.22 12.15
CA TYR A 577 -9.78 1.93 11.90
C TYR A 577 -9.39 2.47 10.53
N GLN A 578 -8.38 3.34 10.44
CA GLN A 578 -7.93 3.81 9.12
C GLN A 578 -7.07 2.74 8.44
N ILE A 579 -6.02 2.27 9.13
CA ILE A 579 -5.08 1.31 8.57
C ILE A 579 -4.82 0.19 9.58
N THR A 580 -5.14 -1.05 9.20
CA THR A 580 -4.80 -2.26 9.94
C THR A 580 -3.68 -3.03 9.24
N VAL A 581 -2.63 -3.38 9.98
CA VAL A 581 -1.45 -4.11 9.51
C VAL A 581 -1.34 -5.41 10.29
N GLU A 582 -1.73 -6.50 9.67
CA GLU A 582 -2.00 -7.75 10.36
C GLU A 582 -0.99 -8.85 10.04
N ASP A 583 -0.97 -9.85 10.93
CA ASP A 583 -0.27 -11.12 10.70
C ASP A 583 -1.18 -12.06 9.93
N ASP A 584 -0.59 -12.99 9.21
CA ASP A 584 -1.32 -14.05 8.54
C ASP A 584 -0.60 -15.39 8.70
N THR A 585 -1.37 -16.42 9.03
CA THR A 585 -0.84 -17.76 9.31
C THR A 585 -0.21 -18.44 8.10
N VAL A 586 -0.45 -17.94 6.89
CA VAL A 586 0.00 -18.55 5.63
C VAL A 586 1.21 -17.83 5.06
N ILE A 587 1.11 -16.52 4.93
CA ILE A 587 2.15 -15.72 4.28
C ILE A 587 3.11 -15.08 5.28
N GLY A 588 2.83 -15.25 6.58
CA GLY A 588 3.55 -14.65 7.67
C GLY A 588 3.16 -13.19 7.91
N PRO A 589 3.90 -12.52 8.81
CA PRO A 589 3.56 -11.17 9.23
C PRO A 589 3.78 -10.15 8.10
N SER A 590 2.87 -9.17 8.02
CA SER A 590 3.03 -8.05 7.11
C SER A 590 4.35 -7.31 7.37
N SER A 591 5.03 -6.90 6.30
CA SER A 591 6.29 -6.17 6.42
C SER A 591 6.62 -5.25 5.25
N ASP A 592 7.54 -4.30 5.46
CA ASP A 592 7.89 -3.24 4.50
C ASP A 592 6.69 -2.36 4.14
N ILE A 593 6.02 -1.84 5.18
CA ILE A 593 4.80 -1.04 5.06
C ILE A 593 5.13 0.43 5.31
N ARG A 594 4.79 1.29 4.36
CA ARG A 594 5.06 2.73 4.40
C ARG A 594 3.75 3.48 4.50
N ILE A 595 3.63 4.35 5.50
CA ILE A 595 2.42 5.13 5.77
C ILE A 595 2.84 6.60 5.87
N TYR A 596 2.67 7.34 4.78
CA TYR A 596 3.20 8.70 4.64
C TYR A 596 2.11 9.72 4.33
N ASN A 597 2.15 10.88 4.99
CA ASN A 597 1.41 12.05 4.50
C ASN A 597 -0.10 11.81 4.35
N ASN A 598 -0.71 10.95 5.17
CA ASN A 598 -2.15 10.72 5.12
C ASN A 598 -2.86 11.66 6.11
N THR A 599 -4.10 12.07 5.79
CA THR A 599 -4.95 12.88 6.69
C THR A 599 -6.21 12.10 7.03
N ALA A 600 -6.44 11.86 8.32
CA ALA A 600 -7.69 11.30 8.80
C ALA A 600 -8.45 12.33 9.62
N VAL A 601 -9.73 12.52 9.31
CA VAL A 601 -10.67 13.29 10.11
C VAL A 601 -11.64 12.31 10.76
N GLY A 602 -11.41 12.03 12.03
CA GLY A 602 -12.27 11.19 12.85
C GLY A 602 -13.51 11.97 13.27
N VAL A 603 -14.65 11.65 12.65
CA VAL A 603 -15.98 12.18 13.02
C VAL A 603 -16.84 11.16 13.76
N SER A 604 -16.38 9.90 13.86
CA SER A 604 -17.19 8.77 14.30
C SER A 604 -17.63 8.91 15.76
N HIS A 605 -18.94 8.76 16.02
CA HIS A 605 -19.53 8.67 17.36
C HIS A 605 -19.19 7.38 18.12
N ASP A 606 -18.33 6.51 17.56
CA ASP A 606 -17.94 5.25 18.19
C ASP A 606 -16.93 5.45 19.33
N SER A 607 -16.86 4.43 20.19
CA SER A 607 -15.96 4.43 21.35
C SER A 607 -14.49 4.10 21.05
N ASP A 608 -14.16 3.70 19.81
CA ASP A 608 -12.84 3.18 19.39
C ASP A 608 -12.47 3.73 18.01
N PHE A 609 -11.38 4.50 17.94
CA PHE A 609 -10.87 5.15 16.73
C PHE A 609 -9.35 4.94 16.65
N ARG A 610 -8.82 4.43 15.53
CA ARG A 610 -7.38 4.13 15.41
C ARG A 610 -6.82 4.45 14.03
N PHE A 611 -5.80 5.30 14.02
CA PHE A 611 -5.11 5.66 12.77
C PHE A 611 -4.30 4.47 12.22
N VAL A 612 -3.36 3.93 13.00
CA VAL A 612 -2.68 2.67 12.69
C VAL A 612 -2.91 1.65 13.81
N LEU A 613 -3.35 0.46 13.43
CA LEU A 613 -3.37 -0.72 14.30
C LEU A 613 -2.51 -1.82 13.67
N ALA A 614 -1.43 -2.22 14.35
CA ALA A 614 -0.50 -3.21 13.84
C ALA A 614 -0.42 -4.45 14.75
N ASN A 615 -0.23 -5.64 14.20
CA ASN A 615 0.17 -6.79 15.00
C ASN A 615 1.64 -6.63 15.42
N SER A 616 1.99 -6.98 16.67
CA SER A 616 3.35 -6.80 17.20
C SER A 616 4.42 -7.66 16.52
N VAL A 617 4.00 -8.64 15.71
CA VAL A 617 4.92 -9.47 14.90
C VAL A 617 5.18 -8.90 13.51
N CYS A 618 4.44 -7.88 13.08
CA CYS A 618 4.68 -7.14 11.85
C CYS A 618 5.97 -6.32 11.96
N ALA A 619 6.69 -6.16 10.86
CA ALA A 619 8.05 -5.60 10.88
C ALA A 619 8.33 -4.61 9.76
N ARG A 620 9.32 -3.72 9.97
CA ARG A 620 9.73 -2.70 8.99
C ARG A 620 8.56 -1.78 8.58
N LEU A 621 7.80 -1.29 9.57
CA LEU A 621 6.82 -0.23 9.37
C LEU A 621 7.53 1.13 9.33
N ASP A 622 7.13 2.03 8.43
CA ASP A 622 7.63 3.41 8.38
C ASP A 622 6.47 4.40 8.32
N ILE A 623 6.24 5.13 9.41
CA ILE A 623 5.04 5.94 9.65
C ILE A 623 5.46 7.41 9.86
N ARG A 624 5.26 8.26 8.85
CA ARG A 624 5.71 9.67 8.91
C ARG A 624 4.73 10.67 8.33
N ASN A 625 4.78 11.90 8.84
CA ASN A 625 4.03 13.03 8.32
C ASN A 625 2.52 12.82 8.24
N ASN A 626 1.96 11.91 9.05
CA ASN A 626 0.52 11.68 9.05
C ASN A 626 -0.19 12.67 9.98
N LEU A 627 -1.43 13.03 9.60
CA LEU A 627 -2.30 13.90 10.36
C LEU A 627 -3.55 13.13 10.82
N LEU A 628 -3.76 13.10 12.14
CA LEU A 628 -5.01 12.70 12.76
C LEU A 628 -5.75 13.90 13.34
N ARG A 629 -6.94 14.20 12.84
CA ARG A 629 -7.86 15.18 13.43
C ARG A 629 -9.11 14.47 13.95
N ASP A 630 -9.24 14.32 15.26
CA ASP A 630 -10.45 13.80 15.90
C ASP A 630 -11.39 14.94 16.33
N THR A 631 -12.69 14.76 16.17
CA THR A 631 -13.72 15.77 16.51
C THR A 631 -14.52 15.42 17.76
N THR A 632 -14.30 14.25 18.39
CA THR A 632 -15.16 13.76 19.48
C THR A 632 -14.64 14.01 20.90
N GLY A 633 -13.39 14.45 21.06
CA GLY A 633 -12.80 14.83 22.35
C GLY A 633 -12.03 13.71 23.06
N LEU A 634 -12.07 13.68 24.40
CA LEU A 634 -11.26 12.79 25.26
C LEU A 634 -11.81 11.35 25.38
N ASN A 635 -12.12 10.71 24.26
CA ASN A 635 -12.54 9.32 24.28
C ASN A 635 -11.35 8.38 24.54
N ALA A 636 -11.53 7.39 25.43
CA ALA A 636 -10.45 6.50 25.87
C ALA A 636 -9.96 5.55 24.77
N GLY A 637 -10.83 5.15 23.83
CA GLY A 637 -10.49 4.23 22.74
C GLY A 637 -9.82 4.86 21.52
N HIS A 638 -9.41 6.14 21.59
CA HIS A 638 -8.83 6.83 20.44
C HIS A 638 -7.30 6.74 20.45
N PHE A 639 -6.70 6.17 19.40
CA PHE A 639 -5.25 5.95 19.29
C PHE A 639 -4.72 6.48 17.95
N PHE A 640 -3.51 7.04 17.96
CA PHE A 640 -2.76 7.24 16.72
C PHE A 640 -2.12 5.93 16.30
N LEU A 641 -1.38 5.30 17.20
CA LEU A 641 -0.74 4.01 16.97
C LEU A 641 -1.15 3.04 18.07
N SER A 642 -1.47 1.81 17.70
CA SER A 642 -1.75 0.75 18.65
C SER A 642 -1.29 -0.59 18.13
N THR A 643 -1.04 -1.53 19.05
CA THR A 643 -0.58 -2.89 18.72
C THR A 643 -1.51 -3.96 19.28
N TYR A 644 -1.82 -5.01 18.50
CA TYR A 644 -2.46 -6.21 19.02
C TYR A 644 -1.57 -6.88 20.08
N GLY A 645 -2.18 -7.48 21.11
CA GLY A 645 -1.47 -8.24 22.15
C GLY A 645 -0.78 -7.41 23.25
N GLY A 646 -0.85 -6.07 23.21
CA GLY A 646 -0.46 -5.20 24.33
C GLY A 646 1.03 -5.21 24.71
N THR A 647 1.90 -5.77 23.87
CA THR A 647 3.34 -5.90 24.14
C THR A 647 4.10 -4.59 23.99
N GLY A 648 3.52 -3.59 23.31
CA GLY A 648 4.11 -2.27 23.06
C GLY A 648 5.28 -2.25 22.07
N ALA A 649 5.61 -3.40 21.48
CA ALA A 649 6.69 -3.53 20.51
C ALA A 649 6.21 -3.18 19.10
N LEU A 650 6.90 -2.23 18.46
CA LEU A 650 6.80 -1.90 17.04
C LEU A 650 8.16 -2.17 16.41
N ASP A 651 8.24 -3.07 15.42
CA ASP A 651 9.42 -3.17 14.55
C ASP A 651 9.23 -2.20 13.38
N GLY A 652 9.89 -1.04 13.48
CA GLY A 652 9.75 0.03 12.49
C GLY A 652 10.19 1.39 13.01
N PHE A 653 9.70 2.42 12.33
CA PHE A 653 9.92 3.82 12.62
C PHE A 653 8.60 4.60 12.59
N SER A 654 8.43 5.51 13.54
CA SER A 654 7.31 6.45 13.60
C SER A 654 7.83 7.81 14.04
N ASP A 655 7.63 8.87 13.25
CA ASP A 655 7.99 10.24 13.64
C ASP A 655 7.32 11.31 12.76
N TYR A 656 7.36 12.58 13.18
CA TYR A 656 6.77 13.72 12.47
C TYR A 656 5.26 13.59 12.23
N ASN A 657 4.55 12.89 13.11
CA ASN A 657 3.10 12.75 13.03
C ASN A 657 2.40 13.84 13.85
N ARG A 658 1.19 14.23 13.46
CA ARG A 658 0.39 15.24 14.16
C ARG A 658 -0.97 14.69 14.49
N PHE A 659 -1.46 15.02 15.67
CA PHE A 659 -2.71 14.50 16.16
C PHE A 659 -3.42 15.55 17.00
N PHE A 660 -4.72 15.68 16.85
CA PHE A 660 -5.45 16.74 17.54
C PHE A 660 -6.92 16.42 17.76
N SER A 661 -7.37 16.73 18.96
CA SER A 661 -8.77 16.84 19.36
C SER A 661 -8.85 17.94 20.42
N PRO A 662 -9.96 18.70 20.53
CA PRO A 662 -10.06 19.75 21.53
C PRO A 662 -9.86 19.16 22.94
N GLY A 663 -8.96 19.75 23.72
CA GLY A 663 -8.65 19.31 25.08
C GLY A 663 -7.62 18.18 25.20
N TRP A 664 -7.09 17.64 24.10
CA TRP A 664 -5.96 16.72 24.18
C TRP A 664 -4.69 17.45 24.59
N THR A 665 -3.91 16.83 25.49
CA THR A 665 -2.57 17.29 25.88
C THR A 665 -1.61 16.10 25.89
N GLU A 666 -0.32 16.35 25.66
CA GLU A 666 0.69 15.30 25.60
C GLU A 666 0.80 14.53 26.91
N ALA A 667 0.51 15.18 28.04
CA ALA A 667 0.60 14.57 29.37
C ALA A 667 -0.59 13.66 29.69
N GLN A 668 -1.74 13.83 29.03
CA GLN A 668 -3.01 13.21 29.46
C GLN A 668 -3.58 12.20 28.47
N LYS A 669 -3.38 12.40 27.16
CA LYS A 669 -4.02 11.54 26.15
C LYS A 669 -3.11 10.36 25.79
N PRO A 670 -3.48 9.10 26.10
CA PRO A 670 -2.78 7.93 25.58
C PRO A 670 -3.13 7.75 24.10
N LEU A 671 -2.12 7.82 23.23
CA LEU A 671 -2.26 7.66 21.78
C LEU A 671 -1.41 6.53 21.22
N PHE A 672 -0.57 5.93 22.06
CA PHE A 672 0.45 4.98 21.69
C PHE A 672 0.33 3.72 22.56
N PRO A 673 0.93 2.59 22.13
CA PRO A 673 0.87 1.33 22.88
C PRO A 673 1.38 1.43 24.33
N LEU A 674 2.37 2.28 24.58
CA LEU A 674 2.97 2.49 25.90
C LEU A 674 2.36 3.70 26.65
N GLY A 675 1.22 4.22 26.18
CA GLY A 675 0.49 5.30 26.83
C GLY A 675 0.62 6.64 26.10
N THR A 676 1.00 7.68 26.85
CA THR A 676 1.08 9.06 26.33
C THR A 676 2.33 9.27 25.49
N LEU A 677 2.34 10.33 24.67
CA LEU A 677 3.46 10.64 23.79
C LEU A 677 4.81 10.77 24.53
N PRO A 678 4.92 11.45 25.69
CA PRO A 678 6.18 11.51 26.44
C PRO A 678 6.66 10.13 26.93
N VAL A 679 5.75 9.26 27.36
CA VAL A 679 6.08 7.90 27.81
C VAL A 679 6.57 7.05 26.63
N TRP A 680 5.88 7.13 25.49
CA TRP A 680 6.27 6.47 24.25
C TRP A 680 7.67 6.88 23.79
N ARG A 681 7.95 8.20 23.73
CA ARG A 681 9.27 8.74 23.39
C ARG A 681 10.37 8.23 24.30
N ALA A 682 10.14 8.30 25.62
CA ALA A 682 11.13 7.88 26.59
C ALA A 682 11.45 6.38 26.50
N ALA A 683 10.44 5.56 26.18
CA ALA A 683 10.61 4.11 26.07
C ALA A 683 11.21 3.65 24.74
N THR A 684 10.92 4.34 23.63
CA THR A 684 11.23 3.84 22.27
C THR A 684 12.23 4.70 21.50
N GLY A 685 12.37 5.98 21.84
CA GLY A 685 13.07 6.96 21.02
C GLY A 685 12.34 7.35 19.73
N MET A 686 11.09 6.91 19.54
CA MET A 686 10.25 7.25 18.38
C MET A 686 9.39 8.50 18.66
N ASP A 687 8.85 9.09 17.59
CA ASP A 687 7.92 10.24 17.63
C ASP A 687 8.48 11.48 18.36
N LEU A 688 9.80 11.68 18.33
CA LEU A 688 10.48 12.81 18.96
C LEU A 688 10.03 14.16 18.39
N HIS A 689 9.65 14.20 17.12
CA HIS A 689 9.18 15.41 16.43
C HIS A 689 7.66 15.41 16.23
N SER A 690 6.94 14.39 16.69
CA SER A 690 5.47 14.35 16.67
C SER A 690 4.85 15.37 17.64
N ALA A 691 3.57 15.73 17.54
CA ALA A 691 2.97 16.68 18.49
C ALA A 691 1.44 16.64 18.53
N ILE A 692 0.88 17.04 19.69
CA ILE A 692 -0.53 17.45 19.79
C ILE A 692 -0.63 18.93 19.45
N ILE A 693 -1.21 19.25 18.30
CA ILE A 693 -1.32 20.64 17.84
C ILE A 693 -2.49 20.79 16.87
N ASP A 694 -3.23 21.88 16.99
CA ASP A 694 -4.35 22.16 16.11
C ASP A 694 -3.86 22.33 14.65
N PRO A 695 -4.31 21.48 13.71
CA PRO A 695 -3.91 21.60 12.32
C PRO A 695 -4.51 22.80 11.60
N LEU A 696 -5.53 23.47 12.17
CA LEU A 696 -6.25 24.56 11.52
C LEU A 696 -6.76 24.15 10.13
N LEU A 697 -7.53 23.05 10.06
CA LEU A 697 -8.14 22.58 8.81
C LEU A 697 -9.21 23.56 8.31
N LEU A 698 -9.27 23.78 7.00
CA LEU A 698 -10.28 24.61 6.34
C LEU A 698 -11.68 23.99 6.40
N SER A 699 -11.78 22.65 6.33
CA SER A 699 -13.03 21.92 6.50
C SER A 699 -12.82 20.55 7.13
N LEU A 700 -13.78 20.16 7.97
CA LEU A 700 -13.94 18.81 8.53
C LEU A 700 -15.05 18.02 7.84
N ASP A 701 -15.87 18.68 7.01
CA ASP A 701 -16.94 18.05 6.24
C ASP A 701 -16.34 17.36 5.00
N ALA A 702 -16.53 16.05 4.91
CA ALA A 702 -16.05 15.22 3.81
C ALA A 702 -16.72 15.52 2.46
N ALA A 703 -17.87 16.19 2.45
CA ALA A 703 -18.51 16.68 1.23
C ALA A 703 -17.88 17.98 0.70
N SER A 704 -17.06 18.67 1.50
CA SER A 704 -16.43 19.92 1.11
C SER A 704 -15.22 19.67 0.21
N ALA A 705 -15.06 20.51 -0.82
CA ALA A 705 -13.85 20.55 -1.65
C ALA A 705 -12.59 20.91 -0.84
N ASP A 706 -12.75 21.48 0.36
CA ASP A 706 -11.66 21.86 1.28
C ASP A 706 -11.44 20.85 2.41
N PHE A 707 -12.06 19.66 2.33
CA PHE A 707 -11.92 18.60 3.32
C PHE A 707 -10.44 18.25 3.55
N GLY A 708 -9.99 18.34 4.80
CA GLY A 708 -8.64 17.96 5.19
C GLY A 708 -7.53 18.94 4.79
N LYS A 709 -7.83 20.04 4.08
CA LYS A 709 -6.84 21.05 3.69
C LYS A 709 -6.41 21.91 4.87
N LEU A 710 -5.12 22.22 4.95
CA LEU A 710 -4.56 23.14 5.95
C LEU A 710 -4.91 24.59 5.62
N SER A 711 -5.15 25.43 6.62
CA SER A 711 -5.19 26.88 6.42
C SER A 711 -3.77 27.43 6.16
N PRO A 712 -3.63 28.58 5.50
CA PRO A 712 -2.32 29.21 5.29
C PRO A 712 -1.55 29.55 6.58
N SER A 713 -2.24 29.65 7.72
CA SER A 713 -1.64 29.92 9.02
C SER A 713 -1.41 28.66 9.85
N SER A 714 -1.57 27.48 9.25
CA SER A 714 -1.41 26.21 9.96
C SER A 714 0.02 26.06 10.50
N PRO A 715 0.18 25.60 11.75
CA PRO A 715 1.51 25.29 12.30
C PRO A 715 2.09 23.99 11.73
N LEU A 716 1.36 23.31 10.83
CA LEU A 716 1.81 22.12 10.11
C LEU A 716 2.52 22.47 8.81
N LYS A 717 2.52 23.77 8.43
CA LYS A 717 3.32 24.28 7.34
C LYS A 717 4.81 24.02 7.60
N ASP A 718 5.51 23.47 6.63
CA ASP A 718 6.93 23.19 6.65
C ASP A 718 7.40 22.35 7.85
N ALA A 719 6.50 21.57 8.45
CA ALA A 719 6.71 20.92 9.75
C ALA A 719 7.08 19.44 9.65
N GLY A 720 6.98 18.85 8.45
CA GLY A 720 7.25 17.44 8.20
C GLY A 720 8.72 17.15 7.92
N THR A 721 8.98 15.88 7.60
CA THR A 721 10.30 15.40 7.18
C THR A 721 10.25 14.87 5.76
N ARG A 722 11.39 14.86 5.06
CA ARG A 722 11.45 14.34 3.69
C ARG A 722 11.06 12.86 3.65
N THR A 723 10.11 12.53 2.78
CA THR A 723 9.72 11.16 2.43
C THR A 723 9.96 10.92 0.93
N PRO A 724 9.90 9.67 0.45
CA PRO A 724 9.91 9.34 -0.97
C PRO A 724 8.77 9.95 -1.82
N VAL A 725 7.85 10.69 -1.20
CA VAL A 725 6.64 11.19 -1.83
C VAL A 725 6.88 12.59 -2.39
N ALA A 726 6.93 12.73 -3.72
CA ALA A 726 7.26 14.01 -4.36
C ALA A 726 6.08 14.97 -4.52
N VAL A 727 4.83 14.49 -4.37
CA VAL A 727 3.62 15.30 -4.53
C VAL A 727 2.60 15.10 -3.44
N ASP A 728 1.72 16.08 -3.27
CA ASP A 728 0.55 16.03 -2.41
C ASP A 728 -0.66 15.35 -3.09
N HIS A 729 -1.81 15.34 -2.40
CA HIS A 729 -3.07 14.78 -2.88
C HIS A 729 -3.52 15.36 -4.24
N PHE A 730 -3.27 16.65 -4.48
CA PHE A 730 -3.62 17.33 -5.73
C PHE A 730 -2.57 17.19 -6.83
N GLY A 731 -1.40 16.67 -6.51
CA GLY A 731 -0.28 16.57 -7.44
C GLY A 731 0.66 17.78 -7.41
N ASN A 732 0.54 18.66 -6.40
CA ASN A 732 1.48 19.74 -6.19
C ASN A 732 2.80 19.18 -5.65
N LEU A 733 3.93 19.75 -6.08
CA LEU A 733 5.24 19.30 -5.61
C LEU A 733 5.43 19.62 -4.12
N ARG A 734 5.97 18.65 -3.38
CA ARG A 734 6.45 18.83 -2.01
C ARG A 734 7.87 19.38 -2.03
N ASP A 735 8.20 20.28 -1.12
CA ASP A 735 9.53 20.84 -1.01
C ASP A 735 10.43 20.06 -0.03
N ALA A 736 11.54 20.67 0.42
CA ALA A 736 12.48 20.02 1.33
C ALA A 736 11.96 19.87 2.77
N ALA A 737 10.99 20.68 3.17
CA ALA A 737 10.31 20.66 4.45
C ALA A 737 8.81 20.49 4.16
N PRO A 738 8.35 19.26 3.85
CA PRO A 738 6.97 19.08 3.41
C PRO A 738 5.97 19.37 4.53
N ASP A 739 4.79 19.82 4.15
CA ASP A 739 3.66 19.94 5.06
C ASP A 739 3.20 18.57 5.59
N ILE A 740 2.70 18.56 6.83
CA ILE A 740 2.16 17.35 7.44
C ILE A 740 0.73 17.07 6.95
N GLY A 741 0.47 15.81 6.61
CA GLY A 741 -0.79 15.36 6.04
C GLY A 741 -0.77 15.33 4.51
N ALA A 742 -1.95 15.19 3.93
CA ALA A 742 -2.14 14.90 2.51
C ALA A 742 -1.96 16.10 1.57
N PHE A 743 -1.86 17.32 2.08
CA PHE A 743 -1.83 18.54 1.29
C PHE A 743 -0.59 19.36 1.56
N GLU A 744 -0.12 20.08 0.53
CA GLU A 744 0.81 21.19 0.67
C GLU A 744 0.02 22.51 0.65
N ILE A 745 0.37 23.43 1.53
CA ILE A 745 -0.05 24.82 1.46
C ILE A 745 0.72 25.44 0.29
N ALA A 746 -0.02 25.97 -0.68
CA ALA A 746 0.60 26.67 -1.80
C ALA A 746 1.60 27.73 -1.28
N PRO A 747 2.81 27.84 -1.88
CA PRO A 747 3.86 28.72 -1.40
C PRO A 747 3.44 30.17 -1.17
#